data_AF-A0A3R9UMN9-F1
#
_entry.id   AF-A0A3R9UMN9-F1
#
_cell.length_a   1.000
_cell.length_b   1.000
_cell.length_c   1.000
_cell.angle_alpha   90.00
_cell.angle_beta   90.00
_cell.angle_gamma   90.00
#
_symmetry.space_group_name_H-M   'P 1'
#
loop_
_entity.id
_entity.type
_entity.pdbx_description
1 polymer ?
#
loop_
_entity_poly.entity_id
_entity_poly.type
_entity_poly.pdbx_seq_one_letter_code
_entity_poly.pdbx_strand_id
1 'polypeptide(L)'
;MADRGDSPEVEWPARPDLSLALNRMGTFDWDLDGGQLHLDPTALEVFALRADEFDGTPAGLRSRVPPAEEARLDARVAQALKDGRSEYGAYFRMRRPDGSSRWTHIQGHIRRDASGRPYRIIGVVRDADLDPREPGAHGEADESRLRMTGVVERTTAILAHARTVNDVTDILTDPEALGHLGAVSVMLGVVDGARIHLVAEGQLGSYVPEIEYTRIDAEFPMSVAVRTMRPVLLASREEFERRYPMLWPYIEPLDVRSGVYLPLIAQGRPIGALGLLYTREGDFTAEERNVLVALGSGIAQSLQRAILFEQEHDLAEGLQRAMLPRRIPAVAGAQIAVRYRAARMGRDIGGDWYDVIPLGADRVGVMVGDVEGHDTDAAAVMGQLRIVMRAYVTEGHTPGTAMARASAFLRELETERFATSTYAEVDLGTGLVRLVRAGHLEPVVRRGDGTCHRVAVAGGLPLGLPAPALTGSGSGYPVTTLELHPGDTLLLCTDGLIERPGADLDRGMGEFMTAVGTGPTDVEELADLLCDLVGDSGGGDDMALLVLRRRGSPGPRGSGPLRQHLAPGDPEGPATARHLVRAAAAAWGAPDRADEIELAADELMTNALVHTQGGGEVSLRLTTDGRIRVEVEDTSSALPRRREAGDWAVSGRGLLLVDQLADAWGVEPRGGGKCVWCEFHVPPA
;
A
#
# COMPACT_ATOMS: atom_id res chain seq x y z
N MET A 1 -43.00 67.61 -51.93
CA MET A 1 -41.87 68.57 -52.02
C MET A 1 -41.84 69.40 -50.76
N ALA A 2 -40.96 69.04 -49.83
CA ALA A 2 -40.39 69.93 -48.84
C ALA A 2 -39.04 69.32 -48.45
N ASP A 3 -38.02 70.13 -48.64
CA ASP A 3 -36.59 69.91 -48.56
C ASP A 3 -36.16 69.31 -47.20
N ARG A 4 -35.56 68.11 -47.20
CA ARG A 4 -34.79 67.60 -46.06
C ARG A 4 -33.32 67.86 -46.39
N GLY A 5 -32.85 69.02 -45.93
CA GLY A 5 -31.43 69.36 -45.96
C GLY A 5 -30.57 68.30 -45.29
N ASP A 6 -29.34 68.18 -45.80
CA ASP A 6 -28.26 67.30 -45.35
C ASP A 6 -28.32 67.00 -43.86
N SER A 7 -28.66 65.75 -43.53
CA SER A 7 -28.39 65.19 -42.22
C SER A 7 -26.93 64.76 -42.21
N PRO A 8 -26.10 65.18 -41.22
CA PRO A 8 -24.69 64.84 -41.18
C PRO A 8 -24.53 63.31 -41.19
N GLU A 9 -23.60 62.80 -42.02
CA GLU A 9 -23.28 61.38 -42.11
C GLU A 9 -23.13 60.77 -40.72
N VAL A 10 -23.96 59.78 -40.40
CA VAL A 10 -23.87 59.04 -39.14
C VAL A 10 -22.61 58.18 -39.22
N GLU A 11 -21.53 58.64 -38.61
CA GLU A 11 -20.25 57.93 -38.58
C GLU A 11 -20.37 56.68 -37.69
N TRP A 12 -20.65 55.53 -38.33
CA TRP A 12 -20.75 54.22 -37.69
C TRP A 12 -19.74 53.23 -38.29
N PRO A 13 -18.96 52.52 -37.45
CA PRO A 13 -18.94 52.61 -35.99
C PRO A 13 -18.29 53.91 -35.49
N ALA A 14 -18.68 54.36 -34.29
CA ALA A 14 -18.12 55.54 -33.67
C ALA A 14 -16.59 55.41 -33.54
N ARG A 15 -15.86 56.49 -33.86
CA ARG A 15 -14.40 56.51 -33.71
C ARG A 15 -14.02 56.24 -32.24
N PRO A 16 -12.93 55.49 -31.97
CA PRO A 16 -12.49 55.16 -30.61
C PRO A 16 -12.34 56.39 -29.71
N ASP A 17 -11.84 57.50 -30.25
CA ASP A 17 -11.63 58.76 -29.52
C ASP A 17 -12.94 59.34 -28.97
N LEU A 18 -14.04 59.23 -29.72
CA LEU A 18 -15.37 59.68 -29.29
C LEU A 18 -15.90 58.79 -28.16
N SER A 19 -15.68 57.48 -28.25
CA SER A 19 -16.13 56.51 -27.23
C SER A 19 -15.35 56.64 -25.92
N LEU A 20 -14.04 56.93 -25.99
CA LEU A 20 -13.20 57.17 -24.82
C LEU A 20 -13.51 58.50 -24.15
N ALA A 21 -13.69 59.58 -24.92
CA ALA A 21 -14.06 60.90 -24.42
C ALA A 21 -15.43 60.90 -23.70
N LEU A 22 -16.43 60.18 -24.24
CA LEU A 22 -17.75 60.03 -23.59
C LEU A 22 -17.66 59.32 -22.23
N ASN A 23 -16.62 58.52 -22.00
CA ASN A 23 -16.35 57.84 -20.73
C ASN A 23 -15.33 58.59 -19.85
N ARG A 24 -14.95 59.83 -20.19
CA ARG A 24 -13.92 60.62 -19.50
C ARG A 24 -12.57 59.90 -19.38
N MET A 25 -12.24 59.09 -20.39
CA MET A 25 -10.95 58.44 -20.52
C MET A 25 -10.15 59.18 -21.57
N GLY A 26 -8.97 59.66 -21.18
CA GLY A 26 -7.98 60.18 -22.10
C GLY A 26 -7.00 59.12 -22.53
N THR A 27 -6.32 59.35 -23.63
CA THR A 27 -5.24 58.51 -24.16
C THR A 27 -3.89 59.17 -24.00
N PHE A 28 -2.87 58.35 -23.82
CA PHE A 28 -1.48 58.77 -23.85
C PHE A 28 -0.65 57.87 -24.75
N ASP A 29 0.38 58.46 -25.36
CA ASP A 29 1.30 57.78 -26.24
C ASP A 29 2.73 58.24 -25.94
N TRP A 30 3.53 57.36 -25.38
CA TRP A 30 4.89 57.62 -24.95
C TRP A 30 5.89 56.94 -25.88
N ASP A 31 6.65 57.75 -26.61
CA ASP A 31 7.85 57.33 -27.32
C ASP A 31 9.02 57.17 -26.32
N LEU A 32 9.47 55.93 -26.11
CA LEU A 32 10.55 55.63 -25.18
C LEU A 32 11.93 55.94 -25.78
N ASP A 33 12.06 55.96 -27.11
CA ASP A 33 13.31 56.26 -27.79
C ASP A 33 13.51 57.78 -27.93
N GLY A 34 12.43 58.52 -28.25
CA GLY A 34 12.42 59.97 -28.36
C GLY A 34 12.17 60.72 -27.05
N GLY A 35 11.70 60.02 -26.01
CA GLY A 35 11.35 60.60 -24.70
C GLY A 35 10.09 61.47 -24.70
N GLN A 36 9.35 61.52 -25.82
CA GLN A 36 8.17 62.36 -25.98
C GLN A 36 6.91 61.64 -25.53
N LEU A 37 6.09 62.33 -24.74
CA LEU A 37 4.78 61.89 -24.28
C LEU A 37 3.71 62.76 -24.91
N HIS A 38 2.84 62.15 -25.69
CA HIS A 38 1.64 62.79 -26.22
C HIS A 38 0.45 62.47 -25.31
N LEU A 39 -0.36 63.48 -25.03
CA LEU A 39 -1.63 63.38 -24.29
C LEU A 39 -2.74 63.97 -25.16
N ASP A 40 -3.86 63.26 -25.27
CA ASP A 40 -5.04 63.83 -25.91
C ASP A 40 -5.71 64.90 -25.01
N PRO A 41 -6.65 65.70 -25.55
CA PRO A 41 -7.31 66.75 -24.77
C PRO A 41 -7.99 66.23 -23.50
N THR A 42 -8.59 65.05 -23.55
CA THR A 42 -9.24 64.42 -22.39
C THR A 42 -8.22 64.00 -21.33
N ALA A 43 -7.04 63.51 -21.72
CA ALA A 43 -5.95 63.15 -20.82
C ALA A 43 -5.36 64.38 -20.15
N LEU A 44 -5.19 65.49 -20.89
CA LEU A 44 -4.79 66.78 -20.31
C LEU A 44 -5.80 67.28 -19.27
N GLU A 45 -7.10 67.11 -19.52
CA GLU A 45 -8.15 67.40 -18.55
C GLU A 45 -8.08 66.50 -17.30
N VAL A 46 -7.87 65.19 -17.48
CA VAL A 46 -7.68 64.24 -16.37
C VAL A 46 -6.45 64.60 -15.56
N PHE A 47 -5.37 65.08 -16.20
CA PHE A 47 -4.16 65.56 -15.53
C PHE A 47 -4.27 66.99 -14.95
N ALA A 48 -5.40 67.67 -15.16
CA ALA A 48 -5.60 69.07 -14.81
C ALA A 48 -4.49 70.00 -15.36
N LEU A 49 -4.10 69.77 -16.61
CA LEU A 49 -3.10 70.54 -17.36
C LEU A 49 -3.74 71.19 -18.57
N ARG A 50 -3.26 72.39 -18.92
CA ARG A 50 -3.58 73.00 -20.22
C ARG A 50 -2.57 72.58 -21.29
N ALA A 51 -2.98 72.60 -22.55
CA ALA A 51 -2.12 72.22 -23.66
C ALA A 51 -0.86 73.10 -23.79
N ASP A 52 -0.90 74.35 -23.34
CA ASP A 52 0.24 75.27 -23.29
C ASP A 52 1.14 75.09 -22.05
N GLU A 53 0.69 74.34 -21.05
CA GLU A 53 1.45 74.03 -19.82
C GLU A 53 2.22 72.70 -19.90
N PHE A 54 1.84 71.82 -20.81
CA PHE A 54 2.45 70.50 -20.95
C PHE A 54 3.59 70.54 -21.99
N ASP A 55 4.80 70.21 -21.53
CA ASP A 55 6.03 70.28 -22.33
C ASP A 55 6.25 69.07 -23.27
N GLY A 56 5.29 68.14 -23.31
CA GLY A 56 5.37 66.94 -24.13
C GLY A 56 6.31 65.87 -23.57
N THR A 57 6.64 65.92 -22.27
CA THR A 57 7.50 64.92 -21.61
C THR A 57 6.85 64.39 -20.32
N PRO A 58 7.21 63.17 -19.85
CA PRO A 58 6.75 62.68 -18.55
C PRO A 58 7.15 63.59 -17.38
N ALA A 59 8.27 64.31 -17.50
CA ALA A 59 8.73 65.25 -16.49
C ALA A 59 7.77 66.46 -16.32
N GLY A 60 7.06 66.85 -17.39
CA GLY A 60 6.02 67.87 -17.34
C GLY A 60 4.84 67.54 -16.41
N LEU A 61 4.64 66.25 -16.09
CA LEU A 61 3.58 65.78 -15.19
C LEU A 61 3.94 65.88 -13.70
N ARG A 62 5.23 66.07 -13.38
CA ARG A 62 5.76 66.09 -11.99
C ARG A 62 5.13 67.17 -11.12
N SER A 63 4.74 68.30 -11.70
CA SER A 63 4.08 69.38 -10.97
C SER A 63 2.70 68.99 -10.40
N ARG A 64 2.09 67.93 -10.95
CA ARG A 64 0.76 67.43 -10.57
C ARG A 64 0.79 66.11 -9.83
N VAL A 65 1.90 65.37 -9.83
CA VAL A 65 2.04 64.08 -9.13
C VAL A 65 2.90 64.28 -7.86
N PRO A 66 2.42 63.91 -6.66
CA PRO A 66 3.23 63.98 -5.44
C PRO A 66 4.53 63.17 -5.57
N PRO A 67 5.67 63.62 -5.01
CA PRO A 67 6.97 62.94 -5.18
C PRO A 67 6.99 61.46 -4.77
N ALA A 68 6.21 61.07 -3.76
CA ALA A 68 6.09 59.68 -3.33
C ALA A 68 5.31 58.81 -4.34
N GLU A 69 4.32 59.39 -5.03
CA GLU A 69 3.54 58.72 -6.08
C GLU A 69 4.35 58.61 -7.37
N GLU A 70 5.14 59.63 -7.69
CA GLU A 70 6.07 59.63 -8.81
C GLU A 70 7.07 58.48 -8.71
N ALA A 71 7.77 58.36 -7.58
CA ALA A 71 8.73 57.29 -7.35
C ALA A 71 8.10 55.89 -7.47
N ARG A 72 6.83 55.75 -7.02
CA ARG A 72 6.07 54.50 -7.12
C ARG A 72 5.68 54.18 -8.56
N LEU A 73 5.25 55.17 -9.32
CA LEU A 73 4.88 55.02 -10.73
C LEU A 73 6.11 54.67 -11.57
N ASP A 74 7.23 55.38 -11.37
CA ASP A 74 8.50 55.11 -12.04
C ASP A 74 8.99 53.69 -11.76
N ALA A 75 8.95 53.25 -10.49
CA ALA A 75 9.32 51.89 -10.11
C ALA A 75 8.43 50.83 -10.79
N ARG A 76 7.11 51.08 -10.88
CA ARG A 76 6.18 50.15 -11.57
C ARG A 76 6.44 50.07 -13.06
N VAL A 77 6.66 51.21 -13.73
CA VAL A 77 6.98 51.24 -15.16
C VAL A 77 8.33 50.54 -15.41
N ALA A 78 9.35 50.86 -14.62
CA ALA A 78 10.67 50.22 -14.72
C ALA A 78 10.59 48.69 -14.53
N GLN A 79 9.81 48.24 -13.54
CA GLN A 79 9.61 46.82 -13.28
C GLN A 79 8.86 46.13 -14.44
N ALA A 80 7.80 46.75 -14.98
CA ALA A 80 7.07 46.20 -16.12
C ALA A 80 7.94 46.11 -17.39
N LEU A 81 8.82 47.09 -17.60
CA LEU A 81 9.79 47.07 -18.70
C LEU A 81 10.80 45.92 -18.53
N LYS A 82 11.32 45.72 -17.31
CA LYS A 82 12.30 44.68 -16.95
C LYS A 82 11.73 43.25 -17.02
N ASP A 83 10.51 43.05 -16.53
CA ASP A 83 9.87 41.74 -16.44
C ASP A 83 9.32 41.23 -17.79
N GLY A 84 9.46 42.01 -18.86
CA GLY A 84 8.97 41.63 -20.19
C GLY A 84 7.45 41.68 -20.34
N ARG A 85 6.73 42.29 -19.39
CA ARG A 85 5.25 42.39 -19.45
C ARG A 85 4.83 43.25 -20.65
N SER A 86 3.70 42.88 -21.24
CA SER A 86 3.05 43.62 -22.33
C SER A 86 2.17 44.76 -21.82
N GLU A 87 1.73 44.72 -20.55
CA GLU A 87 0.78 45.67 -19.98
C GLU A 87 1.11 45.98 -18.52
N TYR A 88 0.75 47.20 -18.08
CA TYR A 88 0.76 47.59 -16.69
C TYR A 88 -0.42 48.52 -16.37
N GLY A 89 -0.82 48.52 -15.10
CA GLY A 89 -1.82 49.43 -14.56
C GLY A 89 -1.36 50.00 -13.22
N ALA A 90 -1.70 51.26 -12.96
CA ALA A 90 -1.38 51.93 -11.72
C ALA A 90 -2.46 52.93 -11.30
N TYR A 91 -2.73 52.94 -10.00
CA TYR A 91 -3.51 53.98 -9.34
C TYR A 91 -2.55 54.89 -8.61
N PHE A 92 -2.74 56.21 -8.74
CA PHE A 92 -1.92 57.20 -8.05
C PHE A 92 -2.73 58.45 -7.76
N ARG A 93 -2.27 59.22 -6.77
CA ARG A 93 -2.90 60.49 -6.41
C ARG A 93 -2.31 61.61 -7.23
N MET A 94 -3.18 62.49 -7.71
CA MET A 94 -2.80 63.70 -8.42
C MET A 94 -3.30 64.94 -7.68
N ARG A 95 -2.49 65.99 -7.66
CA ARG A 95 -2.82 67.28 -7.06
C ARG A 95 -3.44 68.22 -8.09
N ARG A 96 -4.63 68.71 -7.79
CA ARG A 96 -5.32 69.73 -8.59
C ARG A 96 -4.77 71.14 -8.33
N PRO A 97 -5.02 72.09 -9.23
CA PRO A 97 -4.66 73.50 -9.03
C PRO A 97 -5.27 74.14 -7.76
N ASP A 98 -6.40 73.62 -7.28
CA ASP A 98 -7.08 74.06 -6.06
C ASP A 98 -6.50 73.46 -4.76
N GLY A 99 -5.45 72.63 -4.86
CA GLY A 99 -4.79 71.96 -3.73
C GLY A 99 -5.42 70.64 -3.29
N SER A 100 -6.58 70.26 -3.84
CA SER A 100 -7.20 68.95 -3.58
C SER A 100 -6.44 67.81 -4.26
N SER A 101 -6.57 66.59 -3.72
CA SER A 101 -6.03 65.38 -4.34
C SER A 101 -7.14 64.53 -4.93
N ARG A 102 -6.90 63.93 -6.09
CA ARG A 102 -7.81 63.08 -6.85
C ARG A 102 -7.12 61.75 -7.17
N TRP A 103 -7.87 60.66 -7.20
CA TRP A 103 -7.35 59.38 -7.68
C TRP A 103 -7.42 59.29 -9.21
N THR A 104 -6.32 58.83 -9.79
CA THR A 104 -6.16 58.66 -11.23
C THR A 104 -5.70 57.24 -11.51
N HIS A 105 -6.35 56.60 -12.48
CA HIS A 105 -5.95 55.28 -12.99
C HIS A 105 -5.30 55.42 -14.36
N ILE A 106 -4.16 54.77 -14.54
CA ILE A 106 -3.47 54.65 -15.83
C ILE A 106 -3.31 53.18 -16.19
N GLN A 107 -3.53 52.85 -17.45
CA GLN A 107 -3.24 51.53 -18.02
C GLN A 107 -2.44 51.71 -19.30
N GLY A 108 -1.25 51.12 -19.37
CA GLY A 108 -0.34 51.22 -20.50
C GLY A 108 0.01 49.87 -21.10
N HIS A 109 0.00 49.79 -22.43
CA HIS A 109 0.46 48.65 -23.21
C HIS A 109 1.84 48.97 -23.81
N ILE A 110 2.81 48.10 -23.58
CA ILE A 110 4.22 48.27 -23.96
C ILE A 110 4.47 47.57 -25.29
N ARG A 111 4.83 48.34 -26.31
CA ARG A 111 5.22 47.85 -27.63
C ARG A 111 6.71 47.57 -27.67
N ARG A 112 7.05 46.38 -28.16
CA ARG A 112 8.43 45.89 -28.29
C ARG A 112 8.73 45.59 -29.75
N ASP A 113 9.99 45.77 -30.14
CA ASP A 113 10.46 45.41 -31.48
C ASP A 113 10.71 43.90 -31.61
N ALA A 114 11.16 43.44 -32.78
CA ALA A 114 11.45 42.02 -33.04
C ALA A 114 12.59 41.44 -32.17
N SER A 115 13.37 42.29 -31.51
CA SER A 115 14.43 41.89 -30.56
C SER A 115 13.95 41.85 -29.10
N GLY A 116 12.69 42.22 -28.84
CA GLY A 116 12.10 42.29 -27.50
C GLY A 116 12.37 43.61 -26.75
N ARG A 117 13.06 44.57 -27.40
CA ARG A 117 13.33 45.89 -26.81
C ARG A 117 12.05 46.74 -26.82
N PRO A 118 11.65 47.33 -25.67
CA PRO A 118 10.50 48.22 -25.61
C PRO A 118 10.83 49.56 -26.26
N TYR A 119 9.95 50.06 -27.15
CA TYR A 119 10.15 51.32 -27.89
C TYR A 119 8.99 52.32 -27.73
N ARG A 120 7.79 51.87 -27.31
CA ARG A 120 6.61 52.74 -27.19
C ARG A 120 5.64 52.23 -26.13
N ILE A 121 4.97 53.12 -25.41
CA ILE A 121 3.88 52.79 -24.48
C ILE A 121 2.62 53.54 -24.90
N ILE A 122 1.54 52.82 -25.15
CA ILE A 122 0.25 53.41 -25.53
C ILE A 122 -0.76 53.02 -24.47
N GLY A 123 -1.54 53.97 -23.97
CA GLY A 123 -2.44 53.67 -22.89
C GLY A 123 -3.56 54.68 -22.70
N VAL A 124 -4.34 54.42 -21.66
CA VAL A 124 -5.48 55.25 -21.26
C VAL A 124 -5.28 55.74 -19.83
N VAL A 125 -5.81 56.93 -19.55
CA VAL A 125 -5.85 57.55 -18.24
C VAL A 125 -7.29 57.99 -17.93
N ARG A 126 -7.73 57.78 -16.70
CA ARG A 126 -9.08 58.18 -16.27
C ARG A 126 -9.09 58.69 -14.84
N ASP A 127 -10.01 59.61 -14.59
CA ASP A 127 -10.43 60.00 -13.24
C ASP A 127 -11.13 58.81 -12.57
N ALA A 128 -10.73 58.49 -11.36
CA ALA A 128 -11.19 57.31 -10.65
C ALA A 128 -11.93 57.63 -9.33
N ASP A 129 -12.17 58.92 -9.02
CA ASP A 129 -12.91 59.39 -7.83
C ASP A 129 -14.35 58.83 -7.69
N LEU A 130 -14.93 58.23 -8.74
CA LEU A 130 -16.32 57.74 -8.80
C LEU A 130 -16.45 56.24 -9.12
N ASP A 131 -15.35 55.47 -9.20
CA ASP A 131 -15.43 54.03 -9.41
C ASP A 131 -15.62 53.31 -8.05
N PRO A 132 -16.75 52.63 -7.78
CA PRO A 132 -16.97 51.88 -6.53
C PRO A 132 -16.00 50.68 -6.37
N ARG A 133 -15.12 50.46 -7.36
CA ARG A 133 -14.02 49.51 -7.34
C ARG A 133 -12.67 50.14 -6.96
N GLU A 134 -12.65 51.33 -6.35
CA GLU A 134 -11.39 51.95 -5.91
C GLU A 134 -10.97 51.66 -4.44
N PRO A 135 -9.70 51.23 -4.23
CA PRO A 135 -9.06 50.94 -2.95
C PRO A 135 -8.55 52.22 -2.24
N GLY A 136 -9.48 53.10 -1.86
CA GLY A 136 -9.16 54.42 -1.29
C GLY A 136 -9.16 54.54 0.25
N ALA A 137 -9.72 53.57 0.97
CA ALA A 137 -9.74 53.55 2.44
C ALA A 137 -9.21 52.24 3.06
N HIS A 138 -8.87 51.24 2.24
CA HIS A 138 -8.60 49.86 2.67
C HIS A 138 -7.30 49.28 2.07
N GLY A 139 -6.36 50.09 1.55
CA GLY A 139 -5.16 49.56 0.87
C GLY A 139 -4.29 48.60 1.71
N GLU A 140 -4.15 48.82 3.01
CA GLU A 140 -3.49 47.86 3.91
C GLU A 140 -4.37 46.66 4.26
N ALA A 141 -5.68 46.86 4.36
CA ALA A 141 -6.65 45.81 4.66
C ALA A 141 -6.83 44.86 3.46
N ASP A 142 -6.95 45.35 2.22
CA ASP A 142 -7.10 44.53 1.01
C ASP A 142 -5.80 43.81 0.60
N GLU A 143 -4.62 44.43 0.77
CA GLU A 143 -3.36 43.71 0.62
C GLU A 143 -3.20 42.65 1.72
N SER A 144 -3.55 42.97 2.97
CA SER A 144 -3.57 41.98 4.05
C SER A 144 -4.57 40.88 3.75
N ARG A 145 -5.77 41.20 3.23
CA ARG A 145 -6.82 40.25 2.86
C ARG A 145 -6.41 39.35 1.71
N LEU A 146 -5.72 39.87 0.70
CA LEU A 146 -5.15 39.08 -0.40
C LEU A 146 -4.01 38.18 0.08
N ARG A 147 -3.09 38.70 0.92
CA ARG A 147 -2.03 37.87 1.53
C ARG A 147 -2.64 36.77 2.40
N MET A 148 -3.64 37.11 3.19
CA MET A 148 -4.26 36.25 4.20
C MET A 148 -5.20 35.20 3.59
N THR A 149 -5.95 35.56 2.54
CA THR A 149 -6.69 34.59 1.69
C THR A 149 -5.70 33.64 1.00
N GLY A 150 -4.59 34.17 0.48
CA GLY A 150 -3.54 33.34 -0.13
C GLY A 150 -2.81 32.42 0.86
N VAL A 151 -2.81 32.72 2.17
CA VAL A 151 -2.33 31.78 3.21
C VAL A 151 -3.31 30.63 3.37
N VAL A 152 -4.62 30.92 3.53
CA VAL A 152 -5.66 29.89 3.67
C VAL A 152 -5.70 28.96 2.45
N GLU A 153 -5.67 29.52 1.23
CA GLU A 153 -5.70 28.73 0.00
C GLU A 153 -4.48 27.82 -0.14
N ARG A 154 -3.27 28.33 0.14
CA ARG A 154 -2.02 27.53 0.08
C ARG A 154 -2.00 26.45 1.14
N THR A 155 -2.31 26.77 2.39
CA THR A 155 -2.35 25.77 3.47
C THR A 155 -3.41 24.71 3.19
N THR A 156 -4.59 25.09 2.68
CA THR A 156 -5.64 24.13 2.29
C THR A 156 -5.21 23.24 1.13
N ALA A 157 -4.50 23.79 0.13
CA ALA A 157 -3.98 23.03 -0.99
C ALA A 157 -2.90 22.02 -0.57
N ILE A 158 -1.98 22.41 0.32
CA ILE A 158 -0.96 21.50 0.85
C ILE A 158 -1.62 20.39 1.69
N LEU A 159 -2.57 20.76 2.56
CA LEU A 159 -3.34 19.81 3.38
C LEU A 159 -4.31 18.93 2.58
N ALA A 160 -4.57 19.24 1.31
CA ALA A 160 -5.45 18.41 0.47
C ALA A 160 -4.81 17.04 0.18
N HIS A 161 -3.48 16.94 0.24
CA HIS A 161 -2.74 15.71 -0.04
C HIS A 161 -2.43 14.86 1.20
N ALA A 162 -2.71 15.37 2.40
CA ALA A 162 -2.51 14.64 3.65
C ALA A 162 -3.50 13.47 3.76
N ARG A 163 -2.98 12.27 4.07
CA ARG A 163 -3.77 11.03 4.24
C ARG A 163 -3.84 10.57 5.68
N THR A 164 -2.82 10.86 6.47
CA THR A 164 -2.72 10.50 7.90
C THR A 164 -2.77 11.73 8.79
N VAL A 165 -3.05 11.54 10.07
CA VAL A 165 -2.96 12.61 11.08
C VAL A 165 -1.52 13.11 11.17
N ASN A 166 -0.55 12.22 11.02
CA ASN A 166 0.87 12.58 10.98
C ASN A 166 1.20 13.46 9.77
N ASP A 167 0.68 13.16 8.57
CA ASP A 167 0.88 14.03 7.40
C ASP A 167 0.36 15.46 7.67
N VAL A 168 -0.82 15.56 8.32
CA VAL A 168 -1.40 16.86 8.71
C VAL A 168 -0.50 17.56 9.74
N THR A 169 0.00 16.83 10.73
CA THR A 169 0.93 17.34 11.74
C THR A 169 2.23 17.83 11.14
N ASP A 170 2.85 17.05 10.25
CA ASP A 170 4.13 17.36 9.60
C ASP A 170 4.00 18.64 8.76
N ILE A 171 2.90 18.75 7.99
CA ILE A 171 2.60 19.95 7.21
C ILE A 171 2.41 21.18 8.11
N LEU A 172 1.75 21.03 9.26
CA LEU A 172 1.47 22.15 10.17
C LEU A 172 2.68 22.58 11.01
N THR A 173 3.61 21.66 11.26
CA THR A 173 4.84 21.92 12.02
C THR A 173 6.01 22.36 11.14
N ASP A 174 5.86 22.28 9.81
CA ASP A 174 6.81 22.80 8.84
C ASP A 174 7.14 24.29 9.10
N PRO A 175 8.43 24.68 9.25
CA PRO A 175 8.85 26.07 9.37
C PRO A 175 8.28 27.01 8.29
N GLU A 176 8.09 26.52 7.06
CA GLU A 176 7.50 27.33 5.99
C GLU A 176 6.01 27.60 6.24
N ALA A 177 5.26 26.59 6.70
CA ALA A 177 3.86 26.74 7.08
C ALA A 177 3.68 27.64 8.31
N LEU A 178 4.55 27.49 9.32
CA LEU A 178 4.61 28.37 10.49
C LEU A 178 4.88 29.82 10.11
N GLY A 179 5.85 30.04 9.20
CA GLY A 179 6.19 31.35 8.67
C GLY A 179 5.02 32.03 7.93
N HIS A 180 4.22 31.25 7.18
CA HIS A 180 3.01 31.75 6.53
C HIS A 180 1.92 32.19 7.51
N LEU A 181 1.84 31.53 8.68
CA LEU A 181 0.89 31.86 9.74
C LEU A 181 1.37 32.97 10.67
N GLY A 182 2.66 33.35 10.58
CA GLY A 182 3.31 34.29 11.48
C GLY A 182 3.38 33.79 12.93
N ALA A 183 3.14 32.49 13.15
CA ALA A 183 3.14 31.86 14.46
C ALA A 183 4.55 31.36 14.80
N VAL A 184 4.91 31.43 16.08
CA VAL A 184 6.18 30.86 16.58
C VAL A 184 6.04 29.41 17.01
N SER A 185 4.82 28.97 17.26
CA SER A 185 4.50 27.59 17.60
C SER A 185 3.07 27.26 17.17
N VAL A 186 2.89 26.03 16.68
CA VAL A 186 1.60 25.41 16.38
C VAL A 186 1.45 24.19 17.27
N MET A 187 0.27 24.03 17.85
CA MET A 187 -0.13 22.84 18.59
C MET A 187 -1.38 22.26 17.96
N LEU A 188 -1.42 20.95 17.75
CA LEU A 188 -2.61 20.24 17.25
C LEU A 188 -3.04 19.21 18.27
N GLY A 189 -4.26 19.35 18.78
CA GLY A 189 -4.91 18.36 19.64
C GLY A 189 -6.03 17.65 18.87
N VAL A 190 -6.08 16.32 18.95
CA VAL A 190 -7.17 15.50 18.40
C VAL A 190 -8.05 15.03 19.56
N VAL A 191 -9.37 15.12 19.39
CA VAL A 191 -10.33 14.63 20.40
C VAL A 191 -10.46 13.11 20.28
N ASP A 192 -10.18 12.42 21.39
CA ASP A 192 -10.44 10.99 21.55
C ASP A 192 -11.30 10.76 22.80
N GLY A 193 -12.56 10.39 22.58
CA GLY A 193 -13.56 10.24 23.64
C GLY A 193 -13.74 11.51 24.48
N ALA A 194 -13.36 11.46 25.75
CA ALA A 194 -13.45 12.59 26.70
C ALA A 194 -12.11 13.31 26.91
N ARG A 195 -11.11 13.03 26.05
CA ARG A 195 -9.76 13.57 26.14
C ARG A 195 -9.35 14.24 24.82
N ILE A 196 -8.35 15.10 24.91
CA ILE A 196 -7.65 15.74 23.81
C ILE A 196 -6.23 15.19 23.85
N HIS A 197 -5.83 14.49 22.81
CA HIS A 197 -4.49 13.96 22.59
C HIS A 197 -3.69 14.98 21.76
N LEU A 198 -2.59 15.49 22.31
CA LEU A 198 -1.73 16.43 21.60
C LEU A 198 -0.85 15.65 20.60
N VAL A 199 -1.13 15.80 19.30
CA VAL A 199 -0.45 15.06 18.22
C VAL A 199 0.63 15.88 17.52
N ALA A 200 0.65 17.20 17.72
CA ALA A 200 1.68 18.09 17.20
C ALA A 200 2.06 19.13 18.24
N GLU A 201 3.37 19.34 18.41
CA GLU A 201 3.93 20.38 19.27
C GLU A 201 5.11 21.05 18.55
N GLY A 202 4.87 22.18 17.87
CA GLY A 202 5.91 22.95 17.19
C GLY A 202 6.79 23.72 18.18
N GLN A 203 8.11 23.67 17.99
CA GLN A 203 9.18 24.38 18.73
C GLN A 203 9.20 24.32 20.27
N LEU A 204 8.24 23.69 20.96
CA LEU A 204 8.43 23.33 22.37
C LEU A 204 9.44 22.18 22.43
N GLY A 205 10.70 22.53 22.72
CA GLY A 205 11.78 21.57 22.97
C GLY A 205 11.65 20.81 24.30
N SER A 206 10.46 20.74 24.90
CA SER A 206 10.20 20.02 26.14
C SER A 206 8.88 19.26 26.02
N TYR A 207 8.95 17.95 25.77
CA TYR A 207 7.83 17.04 25.99
C TYR A 207 7.33 17.20 27.43
N VAL A 208 6.08 17.63 27.60
CA VAL A 208 5.43 17.74 28.89
C VAL A 208 4.38 16.62 29.00
N PRO A 209 4.67 15.52 29.73
CA PRO A 209 3.77 14.37 29.84
C PRO A 209 2.36 14.74 30.32
N GLU A 210 2.23 15.80 31.12
CA GLU A 210 0.96 16.24 31.70
C GLU A 210 -0.04 16.86 30.69
N ILE A 211 0.41 17.30 29.51
CA ILE A 211 -0.45 17.89 28.47
C ILE A 211 -0.63 17.01 27.23
N GLU A 212 0.06 15.87 27.15
CA GLU A 212 -0.10 14.86 26.09
C GLU A 212 -1.56 14.38 26.02
N TYR A 213 -2.20 14.15 27.17
CA TYR A 213 -3.62 13.81 27.27
C TYR A 213 -4.36 14.70 28.26
N THR A 214 -5.12 15.65 27.73
CA THR A 214 -5.90 16.60 28.53
C THR A 214 -7.38 16.24 28.51
N ARG A 215 -8.11 16.35 29.63
CA ARG A 215 -9.57 16.15 29.63
C ARG A 215 -10.30 17.33 28.97
N ILE A 216 -11.42 17.06 28.30
CA ILE A 216 -12.26 18.13 27.68
C ILE A 216 -12.86 19.07 28.75
N ASP A 217 -13.07 18.59 29.97
CA ASP A 217 -13.56 19.40 31.11
C ASP A 217 -12.45 20.18 31.84
N ALA A 218 -11.18 19.99 31.46
CA ALA A 218 -10.08 20.73 32.06
C ALA A 218 -10.11 22.22 31.67
N GLU A 219 -9.43 23.05 32.45
CA GLU A 219 -9.30 24.50 32.23
C GLU A 219 -8.04 24.85 31.45
N PHE A 220 -7.83 24.15 30.33
CA PHE A 220 -6.80 24.49 29.34
C PHE A 220 -7.43 25.18 28.12
N PRO A 221 -6.70 26.04 27.39
CA PRO A 221 -7.24 26.79 26.27
C PRO A 221 -7.90 25.91 25.19
N MET A 222 -7.27 24.79 24.84
CA MET A 222 -7.82 23.81 23.89
C MET A 222 -9.09 23.14 24.42
N SER A 223 -9.11 22.74 25.70
CA SER A 223 -10.30 22.17 26.34
C SER A 223 -11.46 23.15 26.34
N VAL A 224 -11.21 24.43 26.63
CA VAL A 224 -12.23 25.48 26.56
C VAL A 224 -12.72 25.68 25.13
N ALA A 225 -11.82 25.71 24.15
CA ALA A 225 -12.19 25.86 22.73
C ALA A 225 -13.07 24.70 22.25
N VAL A 226 -12.67 23.45 22.52
CA VAL A 226 -13.44 22.23 22.21
C VAL A 226 -14.80 22.23 22.91
N ARG A 227 -14.83 22.49 24.22
CA ARG A 227 -16.05 22.46 25.05
C ARG A 227 -17.06 23.53 24.67
N THR A 228 -16.58 24.73 24.32
CA THR A 228 -17.45 25.87 23.95
C THR A 228 -17.73 25.95 22.45
N MET A 229 -17.00 25.19 21.63
CA MET A 229 -16.97 25.29 20.17
C MET A 229 -16.76 26.72 19.67
N ARG A 230 -15.97 27.51 20.42
CA ARG A 230 -15.64 28.90 20.09
C ARG A 230 -14.13 29.13 20.18
N PRO A 231 -13.58 30.02 19.33
CA PRO A 231 -12.19 30.45 19.45
C PRO A 231 -11.90 31.06 20.83
N VAL A 232 -10.76 30.70 21.41
CA VAL A 232 -10.19 31.35 22.60
C VAL A 232 -9.02 32.20 22.12
N LEU A 233 -9.12 33.51 22.35
CA LEU A 233 -8.14 34.50 21.93
C LEU A 233 -7.53 35.12 23.18
N LEU A 234 -6.20 35.20 23.21
CA LEU A 234 -5.42 35.76 24.32
C LEU A 234 -4.58 36.88 23.75
N ALA A 235 -4.91 38.12 24.12
CA ALA A 235 -4.39 39.32 23.48
C ALA A 235 -3.04 39.77 24.07
N SER A 236 -2.75 39.41 25.32
CA SER A 236 -1.51 39.79 26.00
C SER A 236 -0.91 38.65 26.83
N ARG A 237 0.37 38.82 27.16
CA ARG A 237 1.12 37.95 28.08
C ARG A 237 0.44 37.86 29.45
N GLU A 238 0.05 38.99 30.03
CA GLU A 238 -0.58 39.04 31.36
C GLU A 238 -1.94 38.36 31.36
N GLU A 239 -2.69 38.45 30.26
CA GLU A 239 -3.96 37.73 30.11
C GLU A 239 -3.73 36.21 30.08
N PHE A 240 -2.72 35.77 29.33
CA PHE A 240 -2.36 34.37 29.21
C PHE A 240 -1.98 33.78 30.58
N GLU A 241 -1.02 34.40 31.26
CA GLU A 241 -0.53 33.98 32.58
C GLU A 241 -1.66 33.91 33.62
N ARG A 242 -2.52 34.95 33.67
CA ARG A 242 -3.63 35.01 34.63
C ARG A 242 -4.69 33.93 34.39
N ARG A 243 -5.02 33.66 33.13
CA ARG A 243 -6.13 32.76 32.76
C ARG A 243 -5.71 31.29 32.75
N TYR A 244 -4.45 31.01 32.41
CA TYR A 244 -3.90 29.66 32.29
C TYR A 244 -2.56 29.52 33.02
N PRO A 245 -2.51 29.74 34.34
CA PRO A 245 -1.28 29.73 35.13
C PRO A 245 -0.57 28.37 35.13
N MET A 246 -1.31 27.28 34.92
CA MET A 246 -0.76 25.93 34.83
C MET A 246 0.00 25.67 33.51
N LEU A 247 -0.38 26.36 32.43
CA LEU A 247 0.27 26.20 31.12
C LEU A 247 1.42 27.19 30.92
N TRP A 248 1.34 28.36 31.58
CA TRP A 248 2.29 29.47 31.40
C TRP A 248 3.79 29.09 31.52
N PRO A 249 4.24 28.28 32.51
CA PRO A 249 5.65 27.94 32.66
C PRO A 249 6.28 27.25 31.46
N TYR A 250 5.47 26.56 30.64
CA TYR A 250 5.93 25.81 29.48
C TYR A 250 6.03 26.67 28.22
N ILE A 251 5.23 27.73 28.12
CA ILE A 251 5.17 28.63 26.96
C ILE A 251 5.98 29.92 27.15
N GLU A 252 6.25 30.33 28.39
CA GLU A 252 7.05 31.51 28.71
C GLU A 252 8.43 31.54 28.02
N PRO A 253 9.17 30.41 27.90
CA PRO A 253 10.49 30.40 27.24
C PRO A 253 10.46 30.78 25.75
N LEU A 254 9.29 30.73 25.10
CA LEU A 254 9.11 31.01 23.67
C LEU A 254 8.85 32.50 23.34
N ASP A 255 8.97 33.42 24.32
CA ASP A 255 8.62 34.85 24.21
C ASP A 255 7.18 35.08 23.68
N VAL A 256 6.25 34.20 24.06
CA VAL A 256 4.85 34.27 23.63
C VAL A 256 4.18 35.49 24.26
N ARG A 257 3.55 36.32 23.44
CA ARG A 257 2.83 37.54 23.84
C ARG A 257 1.33 37.51 23.53
N SER A 258 0.91 36.67 22.59
CA SER A 258 -0.51 36.41 22.32
C SER A 258 -0.71 35.00 21.76
N GLY A 259 -1.95 34.52 21.79
CA GLY A 259 -2.27 33.16 21.34
C GLY A 259 -3.72 33.01 20.88
N VAL A 260 -3.93 32.10 19.93
CA VAL A 260 -5.23 31.77 19.38
C VAL A 260 -5.43 30.27 19.43
N TYR A 261 -6.53 29.84 20.05
CA TYR A 261 -6.95 28.45 20.09
C TYR A 261 -8.29 28.30 19.37
N LEU A 262 -8.29 27.51 18.30
CA LEU A 262 -9.43 27.29 17.42
C LEU A 262 -9.99 25.89 17.65
N PRO A 263 -11.30 25.73 17.84
CA PRO A 263 -11.91 24.41 17.78
C PRO A 263 -11.90 23.91 16.33
N LEU A 264 -11.46 22.68 16.12
CA LEU A 264 -11.55 22.00 14.84
C LEU A 264 -12.87 21.25 14.82
N ILE A 265 -13.82 21.73 14.02
CA ILE A 265 -15.20 21.24 13.99
C ILE A 265 -15.46 20.60 12.63
N ALA A 266 -15.87 19.34 12.65
CA ALA A 266 -16.34 18.62 11.47
C ALA A 266 -17.74 18.06 11.76
N GLN A 267 -18.65 18.23 10.80
CA GLN A 267 -20.05 17.74 10.90
C GLN A 267 -20.76 18.14 12.22
N GLY A 268 -20.48 19.34 12.74
CA GLY A 268 -21.08 19.84 13.98
C GLY A 268 -20.54 19.25 15.28
N ARG A 269 -19.44 18.47 15.23
CA ARG A 269 -18.74 17.93 16.41
C ARG A 269 -17.30 18.45 16.46
N PRO A 270 -16.76 18.78 17.65
CA PRO A 270 -15.36 19.11 17.77
C PRO A 270 -14.52 17.83 17.68
N ILE A 271 -13.65 17.76 16.68
CA ILE A 271 -12.72 16.65 16.43
C ILE A 271 -11.31 16.94 16.92
N GLY A 272 -11.05 18.18 17.33
CA GLY A 272 -9.73 18.63 17.76
C GLY A 272 -9.70 20.11 18.12
N ALA A 273 -8.50 20.60 18.39
CA ALA A 273 -8.20 22.01 18.55
C ALA A 273 -6.83 22.36 17.95
N LEU A 274 -6.73 23.55 17.37
CA LEU A 274 -5.46 24.12 16.90
C LEU A 274 -5.07 25.27 17.81
N GLY A 275 -3.85 25.25 18.33
CA GLY A 275 -3.24 26.35 19.07
C GLY A 275 -2.17 27.04 18.21
N LEU A 276 -2.25 28.36 18.09
CA LEU A 276 -1.27 29.19 17.40
C LEU A 276 -0.72 30.20 18.39
N LEU A 277 0.59 30.21 18.61
CA LEU A 277 1.26 31.12 19.53
C LEU A 277 2.06 32.17 18.76
N TYR A 278 2.08 33.40 19.28
CA TYR A 278 2.69 34.55 18.62
C TYR A 278 3.59 35.33 19.58
N THR A 279 4.69 35.89 19.07
CA THR A 279 5.59 36.80 19.81
C THR A 279 5.17 38.28 19.76
N ARG A 280 4.04 38.58 19.10
CA ARG A 280 3.43 39.92 19.05
C ARG A 280 2.26 40.05 20.04
N GLU A 281 1.94 41.27 20.44
CA GLU A 281 0.67 41.56 21.11
C GLU A 281 -0.51 41.41 20.13
N GLY A 282 -1.68 41.08 20.67
CA GLY A 282 -2.79 40.48 19.93
C GLY A 282 -4.10 41.25 19.99
N ASP A 283 -4.16 42.42 19.36
CA ASP A 283 -5.45 43.05 18.98
C ASP A 283 -6.00 42.36 17.72
N PHE A 284 -6.39 41.08 17.86
CA PHE A 284 -6.89 40.29 16.73
C PHE A 284 -8.12 40.95 16.11
N THR A 285 -7.96 41.48 14.88
CA THR A 285 -9.05 42.19 14.19
C THR A 285 -10.17 41.22 13.82
N ALA A 286 -11.37 41.73 13.51
CA ALA A 286 -12.48 40.88 13.06
C ALA A 286 -12.11 40.09 11.79
N GLU A 287 -11.29 40.67 10.93
CA GLU A 287 -10.82 40.07 9.70
C GLU A 287 -9.79 38.95 9.95
N GLU A 288 -8.79 39.19 10.80
CA GLU A 288 -7.84 38.15 11.22
C GLU A 288 -8.56 36.97 11.87
N ARG A 289 -9.56 37.24 12.72
CA ARG A 289 -10.38 36.19 13.34
C ARG A 289 -11.13 35.36 12.30
N ASN A 290 -11.73 35.99 11.30
CA ASN A 290 -12.46 35.28 10.25
C ASN A 290 -11.54 34.36 9.44
N VAL A 291 -10.32 34.81 9.16
CA VAL A 291 -9.34 33.98 8.44
C VAL A 291 -8.88 32.83 9.31
N LEU A 292 -8.53 33.07 10.57
CA LEU A 292 -8.11 32.00 11.49
C LEU A 292 -9.21 30.95 11.63
N VAL A 293 -10.48 31.36 11.69
CA VAL A 293 -11.62 30.44 11.69
C VAL A 293 -11.74 29.67 10.35
N ALA A 294 -11.53 30.33 9.21
CA ALA A 294 -11.54 29.68 7.90
C ALA A 294 -10.41 28.65 7.76
N LEU A 295 -9.20 28.99 8.22
CA LEU A 295 -8.05 28.10 8.30
C LEU A 295 -8.34 26.90 9.20
N GLY A 296 -8.86 27.14 10.40
CA GLY A 296 -9.27 26.07 11.32
C GLY A 296 -10.33 25.16 10.70
N SER A 297 -11.25 25.71 9.90
CA SER A 297 -12.24 24.91 9.17
C SER A 297 -11.58 24.04 8.10
N GLY A 298 -10.63 24.59 7.33
CA GLY A 298 -9.85 23.82 6.34
C GLY A 298 -9.04 22.69 6.97
N ILE A 299 -8.33 22.98 8.07
CA ILE A 299 -7.58 22.00 8.86
C ILE A 299 -8.52 20.94 9.42
N ALA A 300 -9.68 21.32 9.97
CA ALA A 300 -10.66 20.37 10.48
C ALA A 300 -11.17 19.41 9.39
N GLN A 301 -11.40 19.90 8.16
CA GLN A 301 -11.80 19.03 7.05
C GLN A 301 -10.70 18.06 6.67
N SER A 302 -9.45 18.50 6.59
CA SER A 302 -8.31 17.61 6.28
C SER A 302 -8.05 16.60 7.39
N LEU A 303 -8.07 17.03 8.65
CA LEU A 303 -7.95 16.16 9.80
C LEU A 303 -9.08 15.12 9.87
N GLN A 304 -10.33 15.51 9.59
CA GLN A 304 -11.46 14.57 9.53
C GLN A 304 -11.26 13.49 8.46
N ARG A 305 -10.73 13.87 7.29
CA ARG A 305 -10.42 12.90 6.22
C ARG A 305 -9.33 11.95 6.65
N ALA A 306 -8.25 12.47 7.25
CA ALA A 306 -7.16 11.66 7.78
C ALA A 306 -7.62 10.67 8.86
N ILE A 307 -8.39 11.13 9.86
CA ILE A 307 -8.94 10.27 10.91
C ILE A 307 -9.83 9.18 10.32
N LEU A 308 -10.70 9.52 9.38
CA LEU A 308 -11.60 8.53 8.76
C LEU A 308 -10.81 7.50 7.95
N PHE A 309 -9.79 7.96 7.21
CA PHE A 309 -8.92 7.10 6.42
C PHE A 309 -8.14 6.12 7.32
N GLU A 310 -7.55 6.61 8.42
CA GLU A 310 -6.86 5.77 9.41
C GLU A 310 -7.82 4.77 10.07
N GLN A 311 -8.99 5.20 10.53
CA GLN A 311 -9.98 4.31 11.14
C GLN A 311 -10.44 3.20 10.21
N GLU A 312 -10.65 3.52 8.94
CA GLU A 312 -11.03 2.55 7.92
C GLU A 312 -9.89 1.56 7.64
N HIS A 313 -8.65 2.06 7.56
CA HIS A 313 -7.46 1.24 7.39
C HIS A 313 -7.23 0.30 8.59
N ASP A 314 -7.34 0.80 9.82
CA ASP A 314 -7.21 0.02 11.05
C ASP A 314 -8.28 -1.07 11.14
N LEU A 315 -9.51 -0.77 10.71
CA LEU A 315 -10.59 -1.75 10.65
C LEU A 315 -10.32 -2.85 9.61
N ALA A 316 -9.89 -2.45 8.42
CA ALA A 316 -9.49 -3.36 7.34
C ALA A 316 -8.37 -4.31 7.78
N GLU A 317 -7.28 -3.77 8.32
CA GLU A 317 -6.16 -4.54 8.83
C GLU A 317 -6.60 -5.47 9.99
N GLY A 318 -7.44 -4.96 10.89
CA GLY A 318 -8.00 -5.72 12.00
C GLY A 318 -8.84 -6.92 11.54
N LEU A 319 -9.68 -6.74 10.51
CA LEU A 319 -10.49 -7.81 9.92
C LEU A 319 -9.60 -8.87 9.26
N GLN A 320 -8.64 -8.44 8.45
CA GLN A 320 -7.69 -9.33 7.75
C GLN A 320 -6.87 -10.15 8.74
N ARG A 321 -6.31 -9.52 9.78
CA ARG A 321 -5.59 -10.21 10.87
C ARG A 321 -6.48 -11.21 11.62
N ALA A 322 -7.77 -10.94 11.74
CA ALA A 322 -8.71 -11.85 12.38
C ALA A 322 -9.05 -13.08 11.51
N MET A 323 -9.00 -12.95 10.18
CA MET A 323 -9.23 -14.03 9.22
C MET A 323 -8.03 -14.97 9.06
N LEU A 324 -6.82 -14.51 9.36
CA LEU A 324 -5.58 -15.29 9.27
C LEU A 324 -5.29 -16.09 10.57
N PRO A 325 -4.41 -17.12 10.52
CA PRO A 325 -4.00 -17.84 11.71
C PRO A 325 -3.28 -16.90 12.70
N ARG A 326 -3.75 -16.82 13.95
CA ARG A 326 -3.10 -15.99 15.01
C ARG A 326 -1.74 -16.50 15.44
N ARG A 327 -1.50 -17.81 15.30
CA ARG A 327 -0.27 -18.50 15.70
C ARG A 327 -0.02 -19.66 14.75
N ILE A 328 1.25 -19.84 14.40
CA ILE A 328 1.71 -21.03 13.69
C ILE A 328 1.89 -22.16 14.73
N PRO A 329 1.27 -23.33 14.54
CA PRO A 329 1.43 -24.45 15.46
C PRO A 329 2.87 -24.99 15.40
N ALA A 330 3.41 -25.38 16.56
CA ALA A 330 4.67 -26.10 16.60
C ALA A 330 4.46 -27.54 16.10
N VAL A 331 5.23 -27.93 15.07
CA VAL A 331 5.16 -29.27 14.47
C VAL A 331 6.46 -30.02 14.75
N ALA A 332 6.36 -31.19 15.39
CA ALA A 332 7.50 -32.07 15.59
C ALA A 332 8.03 -32.53 14.23
N GLY A 333 9.36 -32.49 14.02
CA GLY A 333 9.95 -32.86 12.75
C GLY A 333 10.00 -31.76 11.66
N ALA A 334 9.47 -30.56 11.92
CA ALA A 334 9.56 -29.43 10.99
C ALA A 334 9.91 -28.11 11.69
N GLN A 335 10.66 -27.24 11.02
CA GLN A 335 10.75 -25.80 11.33
C GLN A 335 9.84 -25.08 10.32
N ILE A 336 8.96 -24.21 10.80
CA ILE A 336 7.99 -23.52 9.96
C ILE A 336 8.04 -22.03 10.30
N ALA A 337 8.25 -21.20 9.27
CA ALA A 337 8.13 -19.75 9.36
C ALA A 337 7.08 -19.28 8.35
N VAL A 338 6.31 -18.27 8.74
CA VAL A 338 5.34 -17.62 7.87
C VAL A 338 5.53 -16.12 7.96
N ARG A 339 5.43 -15.45 6.81
CA ARG A 339 5.33 -14.01 6.73
C ARG A 339 4.15 -13.61 5.87
N TYR A 340 3.51 -12.55 6.29
CA TYR A 340 2.38 -11.98 5.61
C TYR A 340 2.54 -10.47 5.62
N ARG A 341 2.32 -9.84 4.48
CA ARG A 341 2.39 -8.39 4.36
C ARG A 341 1.18 -7.90 3.57
N ALA A 342 0.39 -7.06 4.22
CA ALA A 342 -0.75 -6.45 3.57
C ALA A 342 -0.33 -5.37 2.57
N ALA A 343 -1.07 -5.21 1.47
CA ALA A 343 -0.91 -4.10 0.55
C ALA A 343 -1.10 -2.76 1.28
N ARG A 344 -0.14 -1.83 1.16
CA ARG A 344 -0.17 -0.55 1.90
C ARG A 344 -0.99 0.56 1.23
N MET A 345 -1.71 0.27 0.14
CA MET A 345 -2.43 1.30 -0.61
C MET A 345 -3.91 1.35 -0.24
N GLY A 346 -4.25 2.17 0.77
CA GLY A 346 -5.63 2.63 0.96
C GLY A 346 -6.57 1.64 1.65
N ARG A 347 -7.74 1.43 1.04
CA ARG A 347 -8.88 0.65 1.58
C ARG A 347 -8.78 -0.85 1.25
N ASP A 348 -7.67 -1.25 0.65
CA ASP A 348 -7.52 -2.56 0.06
C ASP A 348 -7.28 -3.58 1.17
N ILE A 349 -8.06 -4.67 1.16
CA ILE A 349 -7.96 -5.79 2.10
C ILE A 349 -7.53 -7.02 1.31
N GLY A 350 -6.46 -7.66 1.73
CA GLY A 350 -5.88 -8.75 0.97
C GLY A 350 -6.74 -9.99 0.81
N GLY A 351 -6.73 -10.50 -0.42
CA GLY A 351 -7.26 -11.81 -0.80
C GLY A 351 -6.34 -12.97 -0.45
N ASP A 352 -5.06 -12.70 -0.17
CA ASP A 352 -4.05 -13.70 0.19
C ASP A 352 -4.33 -14.40 1.53
N TRP A 353 -4.11 -15.71 1.57
CA TRP A 353 -4.10 -16.48 2.81
C TRP A 353 -3.03 -17.56 2.86
N TYR A 354 -2.80 -18.03 4.09
CA TYR A 354 -2.03 -19.23 4.36
C TYR A 354 -2.68 -20.03 5.48
N ASP A 355 -2.33 -21.32 5.56
CA ASP A 355 -2.64 -22.09 6.76
C ASP A 355 -1.63 -23.22 7.01
N VAL A 356 -1.47 -23.56 8.28
CA VAL A 356 -0.67 -24.69 8.75
C VAL A 356 -1.54 -25.56 9.67
N ILE A 357 -1.70 -26.82 9.28
CA ILE A 357 -2.70 -27.73 9.86
C ILE A 357 -1.99 -29.02 10.29
N PRO A 358 -1.79 -29.25 11.59
CA PRO A 358 -1.30 -30.54 12.09
C PRO A 358 -2.38 -31.61 11.85
N LEU A 359 -2.06 -32.64 11.05
CA LEU A 359 -2.99 -33.71 10.68
C LEU A 359 -2.83 -34.96 11.57
N GLY A 360 -1.86 -34.93 12.49
CA GLY A 360 -1.50 -36.07 13.36
C GLY A 360 -0.59 -37.09 12.67
N ALA A 361 0.02 -37.97 13.47
CA ALA A 361 0.96 -39.00 13.01
C ALA A 361 2.09 -38.45 12.12
N ASP A 362 2.80 -37.41 12.61
CA ASP A 362 3.90 -36.72 11.92
C ASP A 362 3.52 -36.08 10.56
N ARG A 363 2.22 -35.93 10.27
CA ARG A 363 1.75 -35.23 9.07
C ARG A 363 1.33 -33.80 9.36
N VAL A 364 1.65 -32.92 8.41
CA VAL A 364 1.25 -31.51 8.41
C VAL A 364 0.75 -31.11 7.03
N GLY A 365 -0.41 -30.47 7.00
CA GLY A 365 -0.93 -29.78 5.82
C GLY A 365 -0.48 -28.32 5.84
N VAL A 366 0.04 -27.83 4.71
CA VAL A 366 0.37 -26.42 4.50
C VAL A 366 -0.32 -25.91 3.24
N MET A 367 -0.87 -24.71 3.29
CA MET A 367 -1.51 -24.07 2.13
C MET A 367 -1.16 -22.61 2.02
N VAL A 368 -1.15 -22.13 0.79
CA VAL A 368 -1.15 -20.72 0.41
C VAL A 368 -2.17 -20.54 -0.71
N GLY A 369 -2.83 -19.40 -0.78
CA GLY A 369 -3.69 -19.07 -1.89
C GLY A 369 -4.01 -17.58 -1.92
N ASP A 370 -4.67 -17.19 -3.00
CA ASP A 370 -5.07 -15.82 -3.29
C ASP A 370 -6.46 -15.80 -3.93
N VAL A 371 -7.30 -14.86 -3.50
CA VAL A 371 -8.65 -14.62 -4.03
C VAL A 371 -8.60 -13.41 -4.94
N GLU A 372 -9.25 -13.51 -6.10
CA GLU A 372 -9.34 -12.38 -7.03
C GLU A 372 -9.88 -11.10 -6.35
N GLY A 373 -9.04 -10.07 -6.36
CA GLY A 373 -9.33 -8.73 -5.86
C GLY A 373 -8.88 -8.51 -4.42
N HIS A 374 -8.83 -7.23 -4.02
CA HIS A 374 -8.26 -6.79 -2.75
C HIS A 374 -9.26 -5.93 -1.95
N ASP A 375 -10.50 -6.40 -1.81
CA ASP A 375 -11.57 -5.69 -1.09
C ASP A 375 -12.16 -6.52 0.06
N THR A 376 -13.12 -5.93 0.78
CA THR A 376 -13.79 -6.59 1.90
C THR A 376 -14.48 -7.92 1.52
N ASP A 377 -14.97 -8.04 0.29
CA ASP A 377 -15.65 -9.24 -0.17
C ASP A 377 -14.63 -10.34 -0.50
N ALA A 378 -13.50 -9.98 -1.13
CA ALA A 378 -12.38 -10.89 -1.35
C ALA A 378 -11.84 -11.44 -0.02
N ALA A 379 -11.66 -10.58 0.98
CA ALA A 379 -11.23 -10.99 2.33
C ALA A 379 -12.24 -11.92 3.02
N ALA A 380 -13.54 -11.72 2.80
CA ALA A 380 -14.58 -12.61 3.33
C ALA A 380 -14.52 -14.00 2.67
N VAL A 381 -14.38 -14.05 1.34
CA VAL A 381 -14.22 -15.30 0.57
C VAL A 381 -12.94 -16.02 0.98
N MET A 382 -11.84 -15.30 1.14
CA MET A 382 -10.56 -15.81 1.63
C MET A 382 -10.73 -16.52 2.97
N GLY A 383 -11.37 -15.86 3.94
CA GLY A 383 -11.63 -16.42 5.27
C GLY A 383 -12.50 -17.69 5.20
N GLN A 384 -13.52 -17.70 4.35
CA GLN A 384 -14.38 -18.87 4.14
C GLN A 384 -13.61 -20.04 3.51
N LEU A 385 -12.86 -19.81 2.43
CA LEU A 385 -12.06 -20.82 1.75
C LEU A 385 -11.02 -21.44 2.67
N ARG A 386 -10.30 -20.61 3.44
CA ARG A 386 -9.32 -21.08 4.42
C ARG A 386 -9.95 -22.05 5.44
N ILE A 387 -11.09 -21.66 6.01
CA ILE A 387 -11.79 -22.47 7.02
C ILE A 387 -12.37 -23.77 6.41
N VAL A 388 -12.94 -23.69 5.21
CA VAL A 388 -13.49 -24.85 4.50
C VAL A 388 -12.41 -25.84 4.11
N MET A 389 -11.30 -25.37 3.53
CA MET A 389 -10.13 -26.20 3.23
C MET A 389 -9.62 -26.89 4.50
N ARG A 390 -9.47 -26.13 5.60
CA ARG A 390 -9.07 -26.68 6.90
C ARG A 390 -10.01 -27.78 7.38
N ALA A 391 -11.33 -27.59 7.24
CA ALA A 391 -12.31 -28.60 7.64
C ALA A 391 -12.15 -29.89 6.83
N TYR A 392 -12.09 -29.79 5.49
CA TYR A 392 -11.98 -30.95 4.61
C TYR A 392 -10.71 -31.78 4.83
N VAL A 393 -9.56 -31.13 5.01
CA VAL A 393 -8.31 -31.87 5.25
C VAL A 393 -8.27 -32.48 6.65
N THR A 394 -8.86 -31.82 7.65
CA THR A 394 -8.94 -32.36 9.02
C THR A 394 -9.91 -33.55 9.10
N GLU A 395 -10.95 -33.58 8.27
CA GLU A 395 -11.86 -34.72 8.10
C GLU A 395 -11.18 -35.92 7.41
N GLY A 396 -10.00 -35.72 6.81
CA GLY A 396 -9.19 -36.77 6.19
C GLY A 396 -9.44 -36.96 4.69
N HIS A 397 -10.05 -35.98 4.01
CA HIS A 397 -10.12 -35.99 2.55
C HIS A 397 -8.72 -35.89 1.92
N THR A 398 -8.53 -36.56 0.78
CA THR A 398 -7.28 -36.48 0.02
C THR A 398 -7.07 -35.05 -0.52
N PRO A 399 -5.82 -34.61 -0.75
CA PRO A 399 -5.51 -33.27 -1.28
C PRO A 399 -6.36 -32.87 -2.49
N GLY A 400 -6.45 -33.75 -3.50
CA GLY A 400 -7.24 -33.50 -4.70
C GLY A 400 -8.74 -33.38 -4.43
N THR A 401 -9.30 -34.20 -3.53
CA THR A 401 -10.72 -34.12 -3.17
C THR A 401 -11.03 -32.87 -2.35
N ALA A 402 -10.16 -32.48 -1.42
CA ALA A 402 -10.33 -31.26 -0.64
C ALA A 402 -10.37 -30.03 -1.55
N MET A 403 -9.43 -29.94 -2.52
CA MET A 403 -9.38 -28.85 -3.50
C MET A 403 -10.64 -28.80 -4.38
N ALA A 404 -11.11 -29.96 -4.85
CA ALA A 404 -12.34 -30.04 -5.65
C ALA A 404 -13.59 -29.57 -4.89
N ARG A 405 -13.70 -29.95 -3.61
CA ARG A 405 -14.81 -29.52 -2.75
C ARG A 405 -14.75 -28.04 -2.44
N ALA A 406 -13.56 -27.47 -2.21
CA ALA A 406 -13.40 -26.03 -2.03
C ALA A 406 -13.77 -25.25 -3.30
N SER A 407 -13.41 -25.75 -4.48
CA SER A 407 -13.83 -25.17 -5.77
C SER A 407 -15.34 -25.19 -5.97
N ALA A 408 -16.00 -26.31 -5.61
CA ALA A 408 -17.45 -26.42 -5.65
C ALA A 408 -18.15 -25.48 -4.66
N PHE A 409 -17.62 -25.40 -3.42
CA PHE A 409 -18.10 -24.47 -2.41
C PHE A 409 -18.03 -23.00 -2.88
N LEU A 410 -16.91 -22.59 -3.49
CA LEU A 410 -16.79 -21.23 -4.02
C LEU A 410 -17.83 -20.90 -5.09
N ARG A 411 -18.15 -21.87 -5.97
CA ARG A 411 -19.24 -21.73 -6.95
C ARG A 411 -20.60 -21.54 -6.30
N GLU A 412 -20.87 -22.24 -5.20
CA GLU A 412 -22.15 -22.15 -4.47
C GLU A 412 -22.33 -20.80 -3.76
N LEU A 413 -21.25 -20.08 -3.48
CA LEU A 413 -21.31 -18.74 -2.89
C LEU A 413 -21.77 -17.65 -3.89
N GLU A 414 -21.81 -17.96 -5.20
CA GLU A 414 -22.25 -17.03 -6.25
C GLU A 414 -21.55 -15.65 -6.22
N THR A 415 -20.26 -15.63 -5.86
CA THR A 415 -19.49 -14.39 -5.69
C THR A 415 -18.95 -13.81 -7.00
N GLU A 416 -19.09 -14.52 -8.12
CA GLU A 416 -18.43 -14.26 -9.41
C GLU A 416 -16.89 -14.21 -9.38
N ARG A 417 -16.26 -14.51 -8.23
CA ARG A 417 -14.81 -14.52 -8.03
C ARG A 417 -14.21 -15.90 -8.18
N PHE A 418 -12.94 -15.96 -8.55
CA PHE A 418 -12.13 -17.17 -8.46
C PHE A 418 -11.01 -17.02 -7.42
N ALA A 419 -10.39 -18.14 -7.07
CA ALA A 419 -9.23 -18.14 -6.18
C ALA A 419 -8.15 -19.11 -6.68
N THR A 420 -6.89 -18.74 -6.52
CA THR A 420 -5.76 -19.64 -6.76
C THR A 420 -5.30 -20.24 -5.43
N SER A 421 -4.84 -21.49 -5.42
CA SER A 421 -4.30 -22.10 -4.20
C SER A 421 -3.34 -23.24 -4.48
N THR A 422 -2.33 -23.38 -3.62
CA THR A 422 -1.50 -24.58 -3.52
C THR A 422 -1.64 -25.18 -2.13
N TYR A 423 -1.88 -26.48 -2.06
CA TYR A 423 -1.91 -27.26 -0.81
C TYR A 423 -0.88 -28.40 -0.88
N ALA A 424 -0.14 -28.59 0.22
CA ALA A 424 0.80 -29.68 0.40
C ALA A 424 0.49 -30.44 1.69
N GLU A 425 0.31 -31.75 1.59
CA GLU A 425 0.32 -32.66 2.73
C GLU A 425 1.72 -33.26 2.85
N VAL A 426 2.41 -33.00 3.96
CA VAL A 426 3.79 -33.42 4.23
C VAL A 426 3.78 -34.46 5.35
N ASP A 427 4.27 -35.66 5.06
CA ASP A 427 4.63 -36.66 6.06
C ASP A 427 6.09 -36.44 6.48
N LEU A 428 6.30 -35.99 7.72
CA LEU A 428 7.62 -35.65 8.24
C LEU A 428 8.43 -36.90 8.63
N GLY A 429 7.76 -38.02 8.89
CA GLY A 429 8.40 -39.31 9.17
C GLY A 429 9.03 -39.89 7.91
N THR A 430 8.30 -39.92 6.80
CA THR A 430 8.76 -40.50 5.54
C THR A 430 9.43 -39.49 4.61
N GLY A 431 9.08 -38.21 4.72
CA GLY A 431 9.48 -37.16 3.77
C GLY A 431 8.58 -37.08 2.54
N LEU A 432 7.52 -37.89 2.45
CA LEU A 432 6.58 -37.85 1.31
C LEU A 432 5.74 -36.57 1.37
N VAL A 433 5.72 -35.85 0.26
CA VAL A 433 4.90 -34.66 0.07
C VAL A 433 3.90 -34.91 -1.05
N ARG A 434 2.61 -34.69 -0.78
CA ARG A 434 1.52 -34.70 -1.77
C ARG A 434 1.07 -33.28 -2.04
N LEU A 435 1.30 -32.80 -3.24
CA LEU A 435 0.99 -31.44 -3.69
C LEU A 435 -0.21 -31.44 -4.62
N VAL A 436 -1.05 -30.42 -4.47
CA VAL A 436 -2.14 -30.10 -5.38
C VAL A 436 -2.16 -28.58 -5.61
N ARG A 437 -2.39 -28.18 -6.86
CA ARG A 437 -2.34 -26.78 -7.29
C ARG A 437 -3.59 -26.43 -8.10
N ALA A 438 -4.21 -25.31 -7.76
CA ALA A 438 -5.35 -24.72 -8.45
C ALA A 438 -4.91 -23.34 -8.99
N GLY A 439 -4.45 -23.29 -10.24
CA GLY A 439 -4.02 -22.05 -10.90
C GLY A 439 -2.86 -21.26 -10.28
N HIS A 440 -2.31 -21.70 -9.14
CA HIS A 440 -1.37 -20.93 -8.33
C HIS A 440 0.10 -21.10 -8.77
N LEU A 441 1.02 -20.37 -8.15
CA LEU A 441 2.46 -20.48 -8.40
C LEU A 441 3.02 -21.87 -8.01
N GLU A 442 4.08 -22.26 -8.72
CA GLU A 442 4.81 -23.50 -8.44
C GLU A 442 5.60 -23.39 -7.13
N PRO A 443 5.57 -24.42 -6.25
CA PRO A 443 6.40 -24.46 -5.07
C PRO A 443 7.90 -24.43 -5.41
N VAL A 444 8.70 -23.88 -4.50
CA VAL A 444 10.16 -23.95 -4.57
C VAL A 444 10.68 -24.91 -3.51
N VAL A 445 11.61 -25.78 -3.88
CA VAL A 445 12.34 -26.64 -2.95
C VAL A 445 13.81 -26.25 -2.95
N ARG A 446 14.31 -25.91 -1.75
CA ARG A 446 15.73 -25.73 -1.45
C ARG A 446 16.27 -26.99 -0.79
N ARG A 447 17.27 -27.61 -1.39
CA ARG A 447 17.97 -28.77 -0.84
C ARG A 447 18.93 -28.37 0.26
N GLY A 448 19.32 -29.31 1.10
CA GLY A 448 20.31 -29.10 2.16
C GLY A 448 21.68 -28.57 1.70
N ASP A 449 22.03 -28.74 0.42
CA ASP A 449 23.27 -28.19 -0.18
C ASP A 449 23.12 -26.76 -0.74
N GLY A 450 21.94 -26.14 -0.55
CA GLY A 450 21.63 -24.79 -1.03
C GLY A 450 21.09 -24.74 -2.45
N THR A 451 21.07 -25.85 -3.19
CA THR A 451 20.45 -25.88 -4.53
C THR A 451 18.94 -25.67 -4.43
N CYS A 452 18.39 -24.79 -5.25
CA CYS A 452 16.97 -24.49 -5.29
C CYS A 452 16.38 -24.78 -6.69
N HIS A 453 15.15 -25.27 -6.74
CA HIS A 453 14.43 -25.52 -7.98
C HIS A 453 12.92 -25.37 -7.78
N ARG A 454 12.23 -24.96 -8.84
CA ARG A 454 10.77 -25.03 -8.93
C ARG A 454 10.32 -26.47 -9.07
N VAL A 455 9.23 -26.82 -8.40
CA VAL A 455 8.58 -28.12 -8.53
C VAL A 455 7.46 -27.99 -9.56
N ALA A 456 7.60 -28.70 -10.68
CA ALA A 456 6.54 -28.81 -11.66
C ALA A 456 5.36 -29.62 -11.07
N VAL A 457 4.32 -28.92 -10.63
CA VAL A 457 3.09 -29.52 -10.08
C VAL A 457 1.99 -29.41 -11.12
N ALA A 458 1.42 -30.56 -11.50
CA ALA A 458 0.26 -30.59 -12.39
C ALA A 458 -0.87 -29.76 -11.76
N GLY A 459 -1.35 -28.75 -12.49
CA GLY A 459 -2.34 -27.80 -11.99
C GLY A 459 -3.75 -28.10 -12.50
N GLY A 460 -4.76 -27.86 -11.67
CA GLY A 460 -6.14 -27.65 -12.09
C GLY A 460 -6.43 -26.16 -12.33
N LEU A 461 -7.63 -25.86 -12.85
CA LEU A 461 -8.10 -24.48 -12.99
C LEU A 461 -8.24 -23.79 -11.62
N PRO A 462 -8.12 -22.46 -11.54
CA PRO A 462 -8.49 -21.71 -10.34
C PRO A 462 -9.83 -22.16 -9.75
N LEU A 463 -9.92 -22.14 -8.43
CA LEU A 463 -11.12 -22.47 -7.67
C LEU A 463 -12.28 -21.58 -8.10
N GLY A 464 -13.50 -22.13 -8.14
CA GLY A 464 -14.68 -21.38 -8.55
C GLY A 464 -14.94 -21.43 -10.06
N LEU A 465 -13.93 -21.71 -10.88
CA LEU A 465 -14.11 -21.84 -12.33
C LEU A 465 -14.67 -23.21 -12.71
N PRO A 466 -15.53 -23.29 -13.74
CA PRO A 466 -16.05 -24.56 -14.23
C PRO A 466 -14.91 -25.38 -14.85
N ALA A 467 -14.56 -26.50 -14.22
CA ALA A 467 -13.65 -27.47 -14.84
C ALA A 467 -14.28 -28.00 -16.14
N PRO A 468 -13.54 -28.02 -17.28
CA PRO A 468 -14.00 -28.73 -18.47
C PRO A 468 -14.26 -30.18 -18.08
N ALA A 469 -15.34 -30.76 -18.59
CA ALA A 469 -15.71 -32.15 -18.32
C ALA A 469 -14.61 -33.10 -18.84
N LEU A 470 -13.57 -33.32 -18.04
CA LEU A 470 -12.53 -34.26 -18.33
C LEU A 470 -13.14 -35.66 -18.24
N THR A 471 -12.93 -36.42 -19.29
CA THR A 471 -13.35 -37.82 -19.42
C THR A 471 -12.59 -38.68 -18.41
N GLY A 472 -13.10 -38.76 -17.18
CA GLY A 472 -12.54 -39.59 -16.12
C GLY A 472 -13.06 -39.17 -14.74
N SER A 473 -13.24 -40.14 -13.84
CA SER A 473 -13.70 -39.98 -12.46
C SER A 473 -12.68 -39.28 -11.53
N GLY A 474 -11.96 -38.28 -12.03
CA GLY A 474 -10.93 -37.54 -11.30
C GLY A 474 -11.50 -36.30 -10.60
N SER A 475 -10.84 -35.83 -9.55
CA SER A 475 -11.20 -34.61 -8.80
C SER A 475 -11.07 -33.30 -9.61
N GLY A 476 -10.55 -33.34 -10.85
CA GLY A 476 -10.20 -32.14 -11.62
C GLY A 476 -8.91 -31.44 -11.17
N TYR A 477 -8.32 -31.90 -10.06
CA TYR A 477 -7.11 -31.38 -9.45
C TYR A 477 -6.10 -32.52 -9.26
N PRO A 478 -5.15 -32.71 -10.19
CA PRO A 478 -4.17 -33.80 -10.12
C PRO A 478 -3.22 -33.61 -8.92
N VAL A 479 -2.80 -34.73 -8.33
CA VAL A 479 -1.87 -34.73 -7.19
C VAL A 479 -0.48 -35.11 -7.69
N THR A 480 0.52 -34.30 -7.37
CA THR A 480 1.94 -34.58 -7.63
C THR A 480 2.63 -34.97 -6.34
N THR A 481 3.44 -36.03 -6.37
CA THR A 481 4.24 -36.48 -5.23
C THR A 481 5.70 -36.08 -5.37
N LEU A 482 6.33 -35.70 -4.27
CA LEU A 482 7.78 -35.53 -4.18
C LEU A 482 8.32 -35.95 -2.82
N GLU A 483 9.64 -36.07 -2.73
CA GLU A 483 10.32 -36.38 -1.48
C GLU A 483 11.10 -35.16 -0.96
N LEU A 484 10.88 -34.86 0.33
CA LEU A 484 11.57 -33.85 1.10
C LEU A 484 12.54 -34.54 2.06
N HIS A 485 13.84 -34.47 1.77
CA HIS A 485 14.86 -35.09 2.63
C HIS A 485 15.08 -34.25 3.91
N PRO A 486 15.66 -34.84 4.97
CA PRO A 486 16.03 -34.06 6.15
C PRO A 486 16.97 -32.91 5.80
N GLY A 487 16.62 -31.69 6.23
CA GLY A 487 17.33 -30.46 5.91
C GLY A 487 16.78 -29.70 4.71
N ASP A 488 15.98 -30.35 3.83
CA ASP A 488 15.33 -29.69 2.71
C ASP A 488 14.21 -28.76 3.18
N THR A 489 13.99 -27.69 2.41
CA THR A 489 13.03 -26.63 2.69
C THR A 489 12.06 -26.49 1.52
N LEU A 490 10.76 -26.58 1.80
CA LEU A 490 9.65 -26.30 0.89
C LEU A 490 9.18 -24.86 1.11
N LEU A 491 8.99 -24.12 0.03
CA LEU A 491 8.50 -22.75 0.05
C LEU A 491 7.24 -22.65 -0.81
N LEU A 492 6.21 -22.01 -0.26
CA LEU A 492 4.97 -21.63 -0.92
C LEU A 492 4.80 -20.12 -0.80
N CYS A 493 4.43 -19.44 -1.88
CA CYS A 493 4.24 -18.01 -1.89
C CYS A 493 3.13 -17.60 -2.85
N THR A 494 2.51 -16.46 -2.56
CA THR A 494 1.64 -15.75 -3.50
C THR A 494 2.45 -14.90 -4.47
N ASP A 495 1.79 -14.36 -5.48
CA ASP A 495 2.41 -13.57 -6.53
C ASP A 495 2.88 -12.19 -6.06
N GLY A 496 2.31 -11.59 -5.01
CA GLY A 496 2.84 -10.34 -4.46
C GLY A 496 4.29 -10.42 -3.94
N LEU A 497 4.86 -11.62 -3.79
CA LEU A 497 6.29 -11.83 -3.52
C LEU A 497 7.17 -11.76 -4.78
N ILE A 498 6.60 -12.06 -5.94
CA ILE A 498 7.28 -12.32 -7.22
C ILE A 498 7.01 -11.20 -8.22
N GLU A 499 5.76 -10.76 -8.28
CA GLU A 499 5.27 -9.77 -9.22
C GLU A 499 5.72 -8.36 -8.84
N ARG A 500 6.17 -7.62 -9.83
CA ARG A 500 6.48 -6.19 -9.70
C ARG A 500 5.83 -5.45 -10.87
N PRO A 501 5.28 -4.24 -10.64
CA PRO A 501 4.68 -3.46 -11.72
C PRO A 501 5.63 -3.30 -12.91
N GLY A 502 5.21 -3.78 -14.08
CA GLY A 502 5.98 -3.69 -15.33
C GLY A 502 7.17 -4.65 -15.48
N ALA A 503 7.32 -5.63 -14.58
CA ALA A 503 8.34 -6.67 -14.67
C ALA A 503 7.78 -8.02 -15.12
N ASP A 504 8.61 -8.83 -15.77
CA ASP A 504 8.29 -10.21 -16.10
C ASP A 504 8.31 -11.11 -14.85
N LEU A 505 7.29 -11.96 -14.69
CA LEU A 505 7.13 -12.91 -13.59
C LEU A 505 8.31 -13.88 -13.51
N ASP A 506 8.83 -14.36 -14.65
CA ASP A 506 9.96 -15.29 -14.65
C ASP A 506 11.24 -14.64 -14.11
N ARG A 507 11.42 -13.33 -14.33
CA ARG A 507 12.52 -12.57 -13.75
C ARG A 507 12.37 -12.44 -12.23
N GLY A 508 11.17 -12.08 -11.76
CA GLY A 508 10.85 -12.01 -10.33
C GLY A 508 11.11 -13.36 -9.63
N MET A 509 10.69 -14.45 -10.27
CA MET A 509 10.90 -15.81 -9.76
C MET A 509 12.39 -16.19 -9.73
N GLY A 510 13.17 -15.78 -10.73
CA GLY A 510 14.62 -15.99 -10.75
C GLY A 510 15.34 -15.27 -9.60
N GLU A 511 14.94 -14.03 -9.29
CA GLU A 511 15.49 -13.27 -8.16
C GLU A 511 15.09 -13.90 -6.82
N PHE A 512 13.82 -14.30 -6.69
CA PHE A 512 13.33 -15.03 -5.52
C PHE A 512 14.13 -16.32 -5.28
N MET A 513 14.28 -17.17 -6.29
CA MET A 513 15.07 -18.40 -6.17
C MET A 513 16.53 -18.13 -5.82
N THR A 514 17.13 -17.08 -6.40
CA THR A 514 18.50 -16.69 -6.06
C THR A 514 18.62 -16.34 -4.58
N ALA A 515 17.71 -15.53 -4.04
CA ALA A 515 17.67 -15.19 -2.62
C ALA A 515 17.42 -16.40 -1.73
N VAL A 516 16.54 -17.32 -2.14
CA VAL A 516 16.31 -18.59 -1.44
C VAL A 516 17.59 -19.45 -1.38
N GLY A 517 18.33 -19.54 -2.48
CA GLY A 517 19.56 -20.32 -2.56
C GLY A 517 20.69 -19.77 -1.68
N THR A 518 20.91 -18.46 -1.74
CA THR A 518 22.02 -17.76 -1.04
C THR A 518 21.68 -17.35 0.40
N GLY A 519 20.40 -17.36 0.76
CA GLY A 519 19.92 -16.94 2.06
C GLY A 519 20.32 -17.86 3.23
N PRO A 520 20.06 -17.43 4.47
CA PRO A 520 20.39 -18.19 5.68
C PRO A 520 19.66 -19.53 5.72
N THR A 521 20.17 -20.46 6.53
CA THR A 521 19.54 -21.80 6.70
C THR A 521 18.45 -21.81 7.76
N ASP A 522 18.46 -20.84 8.67
CA ASP A 522 17.37 -20.63 9.61
C ASP A 522 16.12 -20.16 8.85
N VAL A 523 14.97 -20.74 9.17
CA VAL A 523 13.73 -20.49 8.42
C VAL A 523 13.13 -19.12 8.72
N GLU A 524 13.34 -18.58 9.93
CA GLU A 524 12.81 -17.27 10.29
C GLU A 524 13.65 -16.19 9.62
N GLU A 525 14.98 -16.28 9.72
CA GLU A 525 15.89 -15.35 9.04
C GLU A 525 15.72 -15.38 7.52
N LEU A 526 15.46 -16.57 6.94
CA LEU A 526 15.19 -16.71 5.52
C LEU A 526 13.86 -16.05 5.14
N ALA A 527 12.81 -16.24 5.94
CA ALA A 527 11.52 -15.62 5.67
C ALA A 527 11.58 -14.09 5.79
N ASP A 528 12.31 -13.56 6.78
CA ASP A 528 12.55 -12.11 6.94
C ASP A 528 13.29 -11.54 5.72
N LEU A 529 14.40 -12.17 5.31
CA LEU A 529 15.17 -11.76 4.13
C LEU A 529 14.29 -11.68 2.87
N LEU A 530 13.44 -12.68 2.65
CA LEU A 530 12.57 -12.75 1.48
C LEU A 530 11.45 -11.70 1.51
N CYS A 531 10.99 -11.31 2.70
CA CYS A 531 9.98 -10.26 2.83
C CYS A 531 10.56 -8.86 2.59
N ASP A 532 11.78 -8.62 3.08
CA ASP A 532 12.46 -7.33 2.94
C ASP A 532 12.78 -7.03 1.46
N LEU A 533 13.08 -8.06 0.66
CA LEU A 533 13.28 -7.96 -0.79
C LEU A 533 12.13 -7.26 -1.53
N VAL A 534 10.90 -7.38 -1.02
CA VAL A 534 9.73 -6.72 -1.61
C VAL A 534 9.44 -5.37 -0.93
N GLY A 535 10.00 -5.13 0.27
CA GLY A 535 9.85 -3.87 1.02
C GLY A 535 10.47 -2.68 0.28
N ASP A 536 11.65 -2.88 -0.27
CA ASP A 536 12.38 -1.84 -1.03
C ASP A 536 11.80 -1.58 -2.43
N SER A 537 10.98 -2.50 -2.95
CA SER A 537 10.48 -2.48 -4.33
C SER A 537 9.09 -1.82 -4.48
N GLY A 538 8.45 -1.40 -3.39
CA GLY A 538 7.13 -0.76 -3.45
C GLY A 538 6.02 -1.66 -4.01
N GLY A 539 6.05 -2.97 -3.71
CA GLY A 539 5.03 -3.91 -4.17
C GLY A 539 3.62 -3.49 -3.74
N GLY A 540 2.70 -3.43 -4.71
CA GLY A 540 1.34 -2.93 -4.53
C GLY A 540 0.31 -3.97 -4.07
N ASP A 541 0.69 -5.25 -4.03
CA ASP A 541 -0.21 -6.36 -3.69
C ASP A 541 0.14 -7.01 -2.35
N ASP A 542 -0.82 -7.73 -1.79
CA ASP A 542 -0.64 -8.55 -0.60
C ASP A 542 0.35 -9.69 -0.88
N MET A 543 1.02 -10.15 0.18
CA MET A 543 1.98 -11.24 0.06
C MET A 543 1.87 -12.18 1.24
N ALA A 544 1.78 -13.48 0.94
CA ALA A 544 1.94 -14.56 1.89
C ALA A 544 3.13 -15.44 1.49
N LEU A 545 4.01 -15.73 2.45
CA LEU A 545 5.16 -16.61 2.30
C LEU A 545 5.13 -17.66 3.42
N LEU A 546 5.16 -18.93 3.04
CA LEU A 546 5.27 -20.06 3.96
C LEU A 546 6.54 -20.85 3.66
N VAL A 547 7.37 -21.04 4.69
CA VAL A 547 8.63 -21.78 4.63
C VAL A 547 8.55 -22.97 5.58
N LEU A 548 8.72 -24.18 5.07
CA LEU A 548 8.74 -25.41 5.86
C LEU A 548 10.04 -26.17 5.61
N ARG A 549 10.86 -26.31 6.65
CA ARG A 549 12.08 -27.12 6.63
C ARG A 549 11.89 -28.40 7.41
N ARG A 550 12.15 -29.55 6.79
CA ARG A 550 12.11 -30.85 7.46
C ARG A 550 13.34 -31.00 8.37
N ARG A 551 13.12 -31.28 9.66
CA ARG A 551 14.19 -31.50 10.65
C ARG A 551 14.80 -32.89 10.50
N GLY A 552 16.11 -32.97 10.69
CA GLY A 552 16.90 -34.19 10.77
C GLY A 552 18.28 -34.01 10.13
N SER A 553 19.21 -34.92 10.41
CA SER A 553 20.54 -34.90 9.79
C SER A 553 20.44 -35.37 8.34
N PRO A 554 21.06 -34.69 7.37
CA PRO A 554 21.11 -35.16 5.99
C PRO A 554 21.74 -36.56 5.96
N GLY A 555 20.96 -37.58 5.61
CA GLY A 555 21.51 -38.91 5.34
C GLY A 555 22.41 -38.87 4.09
N PRO A 556 23.37 -39.80 3.95
CA PRO A 556 24.14 -39.91 2.71
C PRO A 556 23.20 -40.09 1.52
N ARG A 557 23.47 -39.36 0.43
CA ARG A 557 22.66 -39.34 -0.80
C ARG A 557 22.30 -40.77 -1.24
N GLY A 558 21.02 -41.01 -1.48
CA GLY A 558 20.50 -42.32 -1.92
C GLY A 558 19.95 -43.23 -0.83
N SER A 559 19.88 -42.80 0.44
CA SER A 559 19.27 -43.54 1.56
C SER A 559 17.79 -43.21 1.82
N GLY A 560 17.15 -42.43 0.94
CA GLY A 560 15.72 -42.11 1.03
C GLY A 560 14.83 -43.34 0.73
N PRO A 561 13.60 -43.38 1.26
CA PRO A 561 12.66 -44.44 0.95
C PRO A 561 12.34 -44.48 -0.56
N LEU A 562 12.82 -45.50 -1.28
CA LEU A 562 12.48 -45.74 -2.68
C LEU A 562 11.04 -46.22 -2.74
N ARG A 563 10.15 -45.51 -3.45
CA ARG A 563 8.75 -45.92 -3.64
C ARG A 563 8.43 -46.12 -5.12
N GLN A 564 7.69 -47.19 -5.43
CA GLN A 564 7.19 -47.50 -6.77
C GLN A 564 5.71 -47.86 -6.67
N HIS A 565 4.87 -47.14 -7.42
CA HIS A 565 3.46 -47.49 -7.55
C HIS A 565 3.29 -48.64 -8.56
N LEU A 566 2.39 -49.57 -8.23
CA LEU A 566 2.02 -50.72 -9.04
C LEU A 566 0.55 -50.61 -9.42
N ALA A 567 0.28 -50.27 -10.69
CA ALA A 567 -1.09 -50.24 -11.20
C ALA A 567 -1.56 -51.65 -11.61
N PRO A 568 -2.86 -52.00 -11.43
CA PRO A 568 -3.41 -53.26 -11.94
C PRO A 568 -3.26 -53.35 -13.46
N GLY A 569 -2.61 -54.41 -13.95
CA GLY A 569 -2.41 -54.63 -15.39
C GLY A 569 -1.23 -53.89 -16.02
N ASP A 570 -0.38 -53.25 -15.23
CA ASP A 570 0.91 -52.71 -15.70
C ASP A 570 1.96 -53.84 -15.84
N PRO A 571 2.37 -54.19 -17.08
CA PRO A 571 3.34 -55.26 -17.30
C PRO A 571 4.78 -54.86 -16.93
N GLU A 572 5.10 -53.56 -16.86
CA GLU A 572 6.46 -53.08 -16.60
C GLU A 572 6.68 -52.69 -15.13
N GLY A 573 5.61 -52.38 -14.39
CA GLY A 573 5.66 -52.00 -12.96
C GLY A 573 6.43 -52.98 -12.07
N PRO A 574 6.11 -54.30 -12.06
CA PRO A 574 6.82 -55.28 -11.25
C PRO A 574 8.30 -55.45 -11.67
N ALA A 575 8.59 -55.39 -12.96
CA ALA A 575 9.96 -55.49 -13.47
C ALA A 575 10.82 -54.29 -13.01
N THR A 576 10.24 -53.09 -13.08
CA THR A 576 10.87 -51.84 -12.62
C THR A 576 11.10 -51.87 -11.11
N ALA A 577 10.10 -52.31 -10.35
CA ALA A 577 10.21 -52.44 -8.90
C ALA A 577 11.31 -53.43 -8.48
N ARG A 578 11.42 -54.60 -9.13
CA ARG A 578 12.53 -55.55 -8.88
C ARG A 578 13.90 -54.95 -9.15
N HIS A 579 14.03 -54.23 -10.26
CA HIS A 579 15.29 -53.55 -10.59
C HIS A 579 15.67 -52.51 -9.53
N LEU A 580 14.70 -51.73 -9.04
CA LEU A 580 14.90 -50.75 -7.97
C LEU A 580 15.27 -51.42 -6.64
N VAL A 581 14.60 -52.52 -6.28
CA VAL A 581 14.90 -53.30 -5.07
C VAL A 581 16.35 -53.77 -5.08
N ARG A 582 16.79 -54.37 -6.20
CA ARG A 582 18.16 -54.86 -6.36
C ARG A 582 19.18 -53.72 -6.33
N ALA A 583 18.90 -52.60 -7.00
CA ALA A 583 19.77 -51.43 -7.00
C ALA A 583 19.90 -50.81 -5.60
N ALA A 584 18.80 -50.75 -4.85
CA ALA A 584 18.77 -50.27 -3.46
C ALA A 584 19.59 -51.15 -2.53
N ALA A 585 19.39 -52.48 -2.60
CA ALA A 585 20.13 -53.44 -1.79
C ALA A 585 21.64 -53.32 -2.04
N ALA A 586 22.07 -53.16 -3.29
CA ALA A 586 23.48 -52.92 -3.62
C ALA A 586 23.99 -51.58 -3.09
N ALA A 587 23.23 -50.49 -3.27
CA ALA A 587 23.61 -49.15 -2.83
C ALA A 587 23.67 -49.01 -1.31
N TRP A 588 22.87 -49.78 -0.58
CA TRP A 588 22.79 -49.75 0.89
C TRP A 588 23.69 -50.78 1.58
N GLY A 589 24.61 -51.41 0.84
CA GLY A 589 25.64 -52.29 1.41
C GLY A 589 25.23 -53.75 1.61
N ALA A 590 24.16 -54.22 0.95
CA ALA A 590 23.69 -55.61 1.00
C ALA A 590 23.74 -56.33 -0.37
N PRO A 591 24.83 -56.26 -1.16
CA PRO A 591 24.87 -56.90 -2.48
C PRO A 591 24.70 -58.42 -2.43
N ASP A 592 25.20 -59.08 -1.39
CA ASP A 592 25.14 -60.54 -1.22
C ASP A 592 23.73 -61.05 -0.87
N ARG A 593 22.84 -60.17 -0.41
CA ARG A 593 21.43 -60.48 -0.09
C ARG A 593 20.44 -59.89 -1.09
N ALA A 594 20.93 -59.25 -2.16
CA ALA A 594 20.06 -58.56 -3.10
C ALA A 594 19.04 -59.50 -3.77
N ASP A 595 19.44 -60.75 -4.08
CA ASP A 595 18.54 -61.76 -4.66
C ASP A 595 17.44 -62.20 -3.67
N GLU A 596 17.77 -62.32 -2.37
CA GLU A 596 16.80 -62.67 -1.32
C GLU A 596 15.77 -61.56 -1.11
N ILE A 597 16.23 -60.31 -1.06
CA ILE A 597 15.41 -59.11 -0.88
C ILE A 597 14.50 -58.91 -2.11
N GLU A 598 15.04 -59.08 -3.32
CA GLU A 598 14.29 -59.02 -4.57
C GLU A 598 13.19 -60.08 -4.61
N LEU A 599 13.50 -61.33 -4.27
CA LEU A 599 12.52 -62.42 -4.26
C LEU A 599 11.41 -62.20 -3.23
N ALA A 600 11.75 -61.77 -2.02
CA ALA A 600 10.76 -61.45 -1.01
C ALA A 600 9.86 -60.26 -1.43
N ALA A 601 10.44 -59.22 -2.03
CA ALA A 601 9.68 -58.12 -2.59
C ALA A 601 8.73 -58.59 -3.70
N ASP A 602 9.20 -59.45 -4.62
CA ASP A 602 8.40 -59.99 -5.73
C ASP A 602 7.18 -60.78 -5.22
N GLU A 603 7.35 -61.57 -4.17
CA GLU A 603 6.24 -62.28 -3.54
C GLU A 603 5.23 -61.35 -2.86
N LEU A 604 5.69 -60.27 -2.20
CA LEU A 604 4.79 -59.27 -1.62
C LEU A 604 4.04 -58.47 -2.69
N MET A 605 4.74 -58.05 -3.75
CA MET A 605 4.16 -57.36 -4.91
C MET A 605 3.11 -58.20 -5.62
N THR A 606 3.44 -59.47 -5.89
CA THR A 606 2.54 -60.41 -6.54
C THR A 606 1.29 -60.64 -5.69
N ASN A 607 1.44 -60.80 -4.38
CA ASN A 607 0.30 -60.93 -3.48
C ASN A 607 -0.60 -59.69 -3.50
N ALA A 608 -0.03 -58.48 -3.48
CA ALA A 608 -0.79 -57.24 -3.58
C ALA A 608 -1.55 -57.16 -4.91
N LEU A 609 -0.89 -57.43 -6.04
CA LEU A 609 -1.49 -57.33 -7.38
C LEU A 609 -2.54 -58.41 -7.67
N VAL A 610 -2.36 -59.63 -7.18
CA VAL A 610 -3.31 -60.74 -7.40
C VAL A 610 -4.55 -60.61 -6.50
N HIS A 611 -4.39 -60.07 -5.29
CA HIS A 611 -5.46 -60.05 -4.28
C HIS A 611 -6.15 -58.70 -4.13
N THR A 612 -5.76 -57.67 -4.89
CA THR A 612 -6.39 -56.35 -4.86
C THR A 612 -6.76 -55.85 -6.25
N GLN A 613 -7.88 -55.11 -6.36
CA GLN A 613 -8.28 -54.47 -7.61
C GLN A 613 -7.75 -53.04 -7.76
N GLY A 614 -7.18 -52.46 -6.70
CA GLY A 614 -6.77 -51.04 -6.63
C GLY A 614 -5.27 -50.78 -6.84
N GLY A 615 -4.47 -51.83 -7.14
CA GLY A 615 -3.02 -51.72 -7.23
C GLY A 615 -2.34 -51.74 -5.86
N GLY A 616 -1.03 -51.50 -5.85
CA GLY A 616 -0.24 -51.43 -4.62
C GLY A 616 0.88 -50.40 -4.70
N GLU A 617 1.47 -50.07 -3.56
CA GLU A 617 2.69 -49.25 -3.48
C GLU A 617 3.77 -50.06 -2.81
N VAL A 618 4.91 -50.19 -3.48
CA VAL A 618 6.10 -50.83 -2.95
C VAL A 618 7.01 -49.73 -2.45
N SER A 619 7.51 -49.87 -1.23
CA SER A 619 8.52 -48.97 -0.69
C SER A 619 9.66 -49.75 -0.06
N LEU A 620 10.86 -49.22 -0.21
CA LEU A 620 12.07 -49.73 0.41
C LEU A 620 12.69 -48.61 1.20
N ARG A 621 13.16 -48.88 2.42
CA ARG A 621 13.88 -47.90 3.23
C ARG A 621 14.98 -48.54 4.04
N LEU A 622 16.08 -47.80 4.22
CA LEU A 622 17.09 -48.12 5.21
C LEU A 622 16.62 -47.57 6.56
N THR A 623 16.39 -48.45 7.53
CA THR A 623 15.98 -48.08 8.88
C THR A 623 17.17 -47.47 9.65
N THR A 624 16.88 -46.74 10.72
CA THR A 624 17.90 -46.09 11.55
C THR A 624 18.83 -47.07 12.26
N ASP A 625 18.41 -48.33 12.44
CA ASP A 625 19.21 -49.43 12.97
C ASP A 625 19.97 -50.22 11.89
N GLY A 626 19.99 -49.74 10.64
CA GLY A 626 20.77 -50.32 9.55
C GLY A 626 20.15 -51.56 8.90
N ARG A 627 18.82 -51.70 8.93
CA ARG A 627 18.10 -52.79 8.22
C ARG A 627 17.46 -52.25 6.95
N ILE A 628 17.37 -53.10 5.93
CA ILE A 628 16.56 -52.80 4.74
C ILE A 628 15.16 -53.30 5.02
N ARG A 629 14.19 -52.39 4.98
CA ARG A 629 12.77 -52.72 5.12
C ARG A 629 12.08 -52.54 3.78
N VAL A 630 11.40 -53.59 3.34
CA VAL A 630 10.51 -53.59 2.16
C VAL A 630 9.07 -53.60 2.67
N GLU A 631 8.25 -52.68 2.17
CA GLU A 631 6.85 -52.52 2.54
C GLU A 631 6.00 -52.48 1.28
N VAL A 632 4.96 -53.31 1.22
CA VAL A 632 3.97 -53.31 0.14
C VAL A 632 2.62 -52.97 0.71
N GLU A 633 2.11 -51.80 0.36
CA GLU A 633 0.79 -51.32 0.74
C GLU A 633 -0.23 -51.64 -0.36
N ASP A 634 -1.37 -52.18 0.03
CA ASP A 634 -2.47 -52.49 -0.87
C ASP A 634 -3.82 -52.06 -0.27
N THR A 635 -4.83 -51.93 -1.11
CA THR A 635 -6.18 -51.44 -0.74
C THR A 635 -7.08 -52.51 -0.12
N SER A 636 -6.58 -53.72 0.13
CA SER A 636 -7.36 -54.82 0.69
C SER A 636 -7.25 -54.87 2.21
N SER A 637 -8.41 -54.98 2.86
CA SER A 637 -8.50 -55.22 4.31
C SER A 637 -8.33 -56.69 4.70
N ALA A 638 -8.18 -57.60 3.73
CA ALA A 638 -8.04 -59.03 4.00
C ALA A 638 -6.62 -59.36 4.47
N LEU A 639 -6.47 -59.83 5.71
CA LEU A 639 -5.15 -60.26 6.22
C LEU A 639 -4.56 -61.42 5.39
N PRO A 640 -3.26 -61.39 5.06
CA PRO A 640 -2.60 -62.50 4.38
C PRO A 640 -2.70 -63.77 5.23
N ARG A 641 -3.16 -64.88 4.66
CA ARG A 641 -3.22 -66.18 5.36
C ARG A 641 -2.15 -67.11 4.81
N ARG A 642 -1.32 -67.65 5.70
CA ARG A 642 -0.38 -68.74 5.41
C ARG A 642 -1.19 -69.95 4.94
N ARG A 643 -0.91 -70.46 3.74
CA ARG A 643 -1.53 -71.69 3.21
C ARG A 643 -0.46 -72.77 3.19
N GLU A 644 -0.78 -73.96 3.70
CA GLU A 644 0.06 -75.13 3.48
C GLU A 644 -0.16 -75.60 2.03
N ALA A 645 0.81 -75.32 1.17
CA ALA A 645 0.80 -75.76 -0.21
C ALA A 645 1.15 -77.26 -0.25
N GLY A 646 0.24 -78.10 -0.77
CA GLY A 646 0.54 -79.51 -1.04
C GLY A 646 1.65 -79.67 -2.10
N ASP A 647 2.22 -80.88 -2.20
CA ASP A 647 3.43 -81.17 -3.00
C ASP A 647 3.36 -80.69 -4.47
N TRP A 648 2.16 -80.53 -5.04
CA TRP A 648 1.92 -80.15 -6.44
C TRP A 648 1.22 -78.79 -6.64
N ALA A 649 1.06 -77.97 -5.60
CA ALA A 649 0.37 -76.68 -5.71
C ALA A 649 1.27 -75.57 -6.32
N VAL A 650 0.79 -74.91 -7.37
CA VAL A 650 1.48 -73.83 -8.13
C VAL A 650 1.30 -72.45 -7.47
N SER A 651 0.40 -72.31 -6.49
CA SER A 651 0.14 -71.05 -5.77
C SER A 651 0.09 -71.27 -4.25
N GLY A 652 0.33 -70.21 -3.47
CA GLY A 652 0.23 -70.23 -2.00
C GLY A 652 1.53 -70.42 -1.23
N ARG A 653 2.70 -70.36 -1.88
CA ARG A 653 4.02 -70.45 -1.23
C ARG A 653 4.67 -69.09 -0.90
N GLY A 654 4.13 -67.98 -1.39
CA GLY A 654 4.80 -66.67 -1.28
C GLY A 654 5.12 -66.23 0.14
N LEU A 655 4.17 -66.32 1.07
CA LEU A 655 4.42 -65.97 2.48
C LEU A 655 5.35 -66.98 3.19
N LEU A 656 5.44 -68.23 2.70
CA LEU A 656 6.42 -69.20 3.23
C LEU A 656 7.85 -68.83 2.80
N LEU A 657 8.01 -68.30 1.58
CA LEU A 657 9.30 -67.81 1.09
C LEU A 657 9.73 -66.56 1.85
N VAL A 658 8.83 -65.59 2.05
CA VAL A 658 9.12 -64.39 2.86
C VAL A 658 9.53 -64.75 4.30
N ASP A 659 8.85 -65.72 4.92
CA ASP A 659 9.16 -66.22 6.28
C ASP A 659 10.53 -66.91 6.38
N GLN A 660 11.05 -67.47 5.29
CA GLN A 660 12.38 -68.11 5.27
C GLN A 660 13.51 -67.14 4.90
N LEU A 661 13.23 -66.11 4.10
CA LEU A 661 14.23 -65.19 3.57
C LEU A 661 14.42 -63.95 4.45
N ALA A 662 13.35 -63.43 5.05
CA ALA A 662 13.39 -62.21 5.85
C ALA A 662 13.79 -62.50 7.31
N ASP A 663 14.49 -61.55 7.94
CA ASP A 663 14.83 -61.63 9.37
C ASP A 663 13.62 -61.35 10.26
N ALA A 664 12.71 -60.50 9.77
CA ALA A 664 11.41 -60.25 10.36
C ALA A 664 10.41 -59.87 9.27
N TRP A 665 9.14 -60.22 9.44
CA TRP A 665 8.07 -59.74 8.58
C TRP A 665 6.77 -59.60 9.37
N GLY A 666 5.86 -58.78 8.86
CA GLY A 666 4.61 -58.49 9.53
C GLY A 666 3.57 -57.83 8.64
N VAL A 667 2.41 -57.55 9.24
CA VAL A 667 1.28 -56.92 8.56
C VAL A 667 0.74 -55.81 9.46
N GLU A 668 0.64 -54.60 8.90
CA GLU A 668 0.10 -53.42 9.57
C GLU A 668 -1.18 -52.96 8.86
N PRO A 669 -2.33 -52.83 9.54
CA PRO A 669 -3.52 -52.25 8.95
C PRO A 669 -3.32 -50.75 8.67
N ARG A 670 -3.77 -50.29 7.49
CA ARG A 670 -3.78 -48.87 7.08
C ARG A 670 -5.25 -48.45 6.88
N GLY A 671 -5.59 -47.18 7.10
CA GLY A 671 -6.99 -46.73 7.18
C GLY A 671 -7.90 -47.12 6.00
N GLY A 672 -7.32 -47.34 4.80
CA GLY A 672 -8.03 -47.84 3.60
C GLY A 672 -7.46 -49.14 3.01
N GLY A 673 -6.68 -49.91 3.77
CA GLY A 673 -5.93 -51.05 3.25
C GLY A 673 -5.04 -51.76 4.28
N LYS A 674 -3.95 -52.37 3.82
CA LYS A 674 -2.93 -52.98 4.69
C LYS A 674 -1.54 -52.80 4.09
N CYS A 675 -0.54 -52.83 4.95
CA CYS A 675 0.87 -52.83 4.59
C CYS A 675 1.47 -54.16 5.04
N VAL A 676 1.99 -54.96 4.10
CA VAL A 676 2.80 -56.15 4.43
C VAL A 676 4.26 -55.75 4.31
N TRP A 677 5.06 -56.05 5.33
CA TRP A 677 6.45 -55.63 5.38
C TRP A 677 7.39 -56.78 5.73
N CYS A 678 8.63 -56.69 5.26
CA CYS A 678 9.74 -57.57 5.66
C CYS A 678 11.03 -56.78 5.83
N GLU A 679 11.91 -57.27 6.70
CA GLU A 679 13.17 -56.63 7.09
C GLU A 679 14.35 -57.57 6.90
N PHE A 680 15.47 -56.99 6.50
CA PHE A 680 16.74 -57.67 6.24
C PHE A 680 17.87 -56.93 6.95
N HIS A 681 18.64 -57.65 7.75
CA HIS A 681 19.84 -57.13 8.38
C HIS A 681 20.92 -56.90 7.33
N VAL A 682 21.50 -55.70 7.34
CA VAL A 682 22.67 -55.36 6.53
C VAL A 682 23.91 -55.48 7.42
N PRO A 683 24.85 -56.39 7.13
CA PRO A 683 26.12 -56.42 7.85
C PRO A 683 26.82 -55.07 7.70
N PRO A 684 27.41 -54.51 8.78
CA PRO A 684 28.24 -53.32 8.64
C PRO A 684 29.43 -53.64 7.71
N ALA A 685 29.68 -52.74 6.75
CA ALA A 685 30.79 -52.83 5.81
C ALA A 685 32.17 -52.73 6.49
#